data_AF-A0A844G7L2-F1
#
_entry.id   AF-A0A844G7L2-F1
#
_cell.length_a   1.000
_cell.length_b   1.000
_cell.length_c   1.000
_cell.angle_alpha   90.00
_cell.angle_beta   90.00
_cell.angle_gamma   90.00
#
_symmetry.space_group_name_H-M   'P 1'
#
loop_
_entity.id
_entity.type
_entity.pdbx_description
1 polymer ?
#
loop_
_entity_poly.entity_id
_entity_poly.type
_entity_poly.pdbx_seq_one_letter_code
_entity_poly.pdbx_strand_id
1 'polypeptide(L)'
;MIIPYQYNKMAAGATVNDPNQAVFGTRGVFTFLRNGSCNQSGMVMEGRYLVSSAISRMEVSSAGTAIRTTVNYGASVNVKHGGVVSSTTVNSNGVLAVSSGGTALETILNSQGYCSVSPGGWGSGMNIHSRGYVYVCSNASVCNAHVSYGGGLYGQGTSATFESIVVSSGADFNAGQSVGVEVQHTTITQNASFWCYSGVNLSHTTVMPGAFLGVSSGGQCYDVTVASGARIYHHVWGHDSETLVTGSNMFGSFYTSNGTACNYVLVSGQDQQLYYYASAISTIMSSGGSQYVSFGAVAQYNTIMSSGRQFIYSYGSALDTVISSGGSQFADFFGTAIRTTVKSSAWLYVTNFGRALSTLVERGGSCYCTNRGNMTSTLVSGWLMFTNGCAGTNISVASNAWCYMRYGCSGRNAVVSGGGGFNLSSGCEFENVTVSTGGRLEVYSMCQVSNVKAELCSMFIVAYCDLISGIVGSSARAWISNYCSAENLTVTENALVSVNQSCALTNVSVGSSGSLFVGQNCSVLGLNVTEGGTAWIWSSCEAANVTLGNGALLAGSTFINLENVQLAEGAVMILHSSQCHVTSVSVAGGASFYLSRNNYATSVSVESNGLFFVASGASALAVTSAAGAVISTENGAYIQYANNEGE
;
A
#
# COMPACT_ATOMS: atom_id res chain seq x y z
N MET A 1 87.11 9.88 -31.86
CA MET A 1 86.99 9.14 -33.13
C MET A 1 85.90 9.83 -33.95
N ILE A 2 86.30 10.55 -35.00
CA ILE A 2 85.43 11.31 -35.90
C ILE A 2 85.38 10.53 -37.22
N ILE A 3 84.22 10.03 -37.61
CA ILE A 3 83.89 9.56 -38.98
C ILE A 3 82.34 9.77 -39.15
N PRO A 4 81.80 9.99 -40.36
CA PRO A 4 81.26 11.28 -40.80
C PRO A 4 79.77 11.23 -41.19
N TYR A 5 79.13 12.38 -41.30
CA TYR A 5 77.82 12.50 -41.93
C TYR A 5 77.92 12.26 -43.44
N GLN A 6 77.04 11.41 -43.99
CA GLN A 6 76.50 11.60 -45.33
C GLN A 6 74.97 11.52 -45.30
N TYR A 7 74.40 12.58 -45.87
CA TYR A 7 73.00 12.88 -46.00
C TYR A 7 72.22 11.77 -46.72
N ASN A 8 71.11 11.32 -46.14
CA ASN A 8 69.97 10.90 -46.94
C ASN A 8 68.68 11.49 -46.36
N LYS A 9 67.98 12.25 -47.22
CA LYS A 9 66.86 13.12 -46.88
C LYS A 9 65.56 12.33 -47.02
N MET A 10 64.90 12.01 -45.92
CA MET A 10 63.45 11.78 -45.94
C MET A 10 62.76 13.11 -45.61
N ALA A 11 61.77 13.50 -46.40
CA ALA A 11 60.97 14.69 -46.12
C ALA A 11 60.14 14.48 -44.83
N ALA A 12 59.72 15.57 -44.18
CA ALA A 12 58.68 15.48 -43.17
C ALA A 12 57.45 14.77 -43.79
N GLY A 13 56.93 13.74 -43.11
CA GLY A 13 55.81 12.93 -43.62
C GLY A 13 56.19 11.63 -44.33
N ALA A 14 57.43 11.15 -44.22
CA ALA A 14 57.82 9.87 -44.79
C ALA A 14 57.33 8.67 -43.94
N THR A 15 56.84 7.62 -44.62
CA THR A 15 56.33 6.37 -44.00
C THR A 15 57.41 5.30 -43.95
N VAL A 16 57.62 4.70 -42.77
CA VAL A 16 58.54 3.58 -42.57
C VAL A 16 57.74 2.29 -42.41
N ASN A 17 57.71 1.49 -43.49
CA ASN A 17 56.96 0.23 -43.58
C ASN A 17 57.70 -0.98 -42.95
N ASP A 18 59.05 -0.95 -42.92
CA ASP A 18 59.87 -1.92 -42.18
C ASP A 18 60.79 -1.19 -41.17
N PRO A 19 60.24 -0.74 -40.03
CA PRO A 19 61.00 0.03 -39.05
C PRO A 19 62.05 -0.78 -38.28
N ASN A 20 62.14 -2.11 -38.46
CA ASN A 20 63.25 -2.90 -37.93
C ASN A 20 64.53 -2.76 -38.78
N GLN A 21 64.42 -2.19 -39.99
CA GLN A 21 65.54 -1.92 -40.90
C GLN A 21 65.94 -0.43 -40.97
N ALA A 22 65.38 0.44 -40.12
CA ALA A 22 65.64 1.88 -40.17
C ALA A 22 67.03 2.28 -39.64
N VAL A 23 67.73 3.18 -40.35
CA VAL A 23 69.10 3.67 -40.06
C VAL A 23 69.08 5.16 -39.65
N PHE A 24 70.06 5.62 -38.86
CA PHE A 24 70.13 6.92 -38.17
C PHE A 24 70.25 8.21 -39.05
N GLY A 25 69.41 9.23 -38.78
CA GLY A 25 69.48 10.69 -39.14
C GLY A 25 69.31 11.10 -40.62
N THR A 26 68.61 12.16 -41.09
CA THR A 26 67.88 13.33 -40.53
C THR A 26 66.72 13.80 -41.47
N ARG A 27 65.69 14.43 -40.85
CA ARG A 27 64.33 14.88 -41.30
C ARG A 27 63.26 13.78 -41.26
N GLY A 28 62.36 13.97 -40.30
CA GLY A 28 61.89 12.87 -39.44
C GLY A 28 63.04 12.43 -38.51
N VAL A 29 62.98 12.70 -37.20
CA VAL A 29 64.05 12.25 -36.28
C VAL A 29 63.66 10.90 -35.74
N PHE A 30 64.43 9.87 -36.10
CA PHE A 30 64.38 8.55 -35.51
C PHE A 30 65.70 8.19 -34.85
N THR A 31 65.64 7.68 -33.63
CA THR A 31 66.83 7.31 -32.87
C THR A 31 66.59 6.02 -32.09
N PHE A 32 67.34 4.96 -32.42
CA PHE A 32 67.48 3.78 -31.55
C PHE A 32 68.60 3.99 -30.54
N LEU A 33 68.26 4.09 -29.27
CA LEU A 33 69.25 4.21 -28.22
C LEU A 33 69.72 2.81 -27.79
N ARG A 34 71.00 2.69 -27.41
CA ARG A 34 71.60 1.42 -26.94
C ARG A 34 70.90 0.84 -25.71
N ASN A 35 70.09 1.62 -25.02
CA ASN A 35 69.27 1.20 -23.88
C ASN A 35 67.95 0.51 -24.30
N GLY A 36 67.78 0.16 -25.59
CA GLY A 36 66.59 -0.52 -26.10
C GLY A 36 65.39 0.42 -26.32
N SER A 37 65.61 1.73 -26.36
CA SER A 37 64.56 2.71 -26.65
C SER A 37 64.62 3.26 -28.07
N CYS A 38 63.49 3.76 -28.54
CA CYS A 38 63.25 4.18 -29.91
C CYS A 38 62.48 5.51 -29.89
N ASN A 39 63.07 6.60 -30.35
CA ASN A 39 62.43 7.91 -30.35
C ASN A 39 62.07 8.31 -31.78
N GLN A 40 60.86 8.82 -32.01
CA GLN A 40 60.41 9.30 -33.31
C GLN A 40 59.78 10.70 -33.26
N SER A 41 59.95 11.49 -34.32
CA SER A 41 59.29 12.79 -34.56
C SER A 41 59.19 13.06 -36.06
N GLY A 42 58.08 13.62 -36.52
CA GLY A 42 57.89 14.08 -37.91
C GLY A 42 57.78 12.98 -38.99
N MET A 43 57.52 11.73 -38.59
CA MET A 43 57.42 10.57 -39.48
C MET A 43 56.36 9.57 -39.02
N VAL A 44 55.94 8.71 -39.94
CA VAL A 44 54.98 7.61 -39.68
C VAL A 44 55.75 6.28 -39.56
N MET A 45 55.55 5.56 -38.46
CA MET A 45 56.04 4.19 -38.27
C MET A 45 54.88 3.22 -38.18
N GLU A 46 55.02 2.10 -38.86
CA GLU A 46 53.98 1.08 -38.86
C GLU A 46 54.47 -0.25 -38.27
N GLY A 47 53.60 -0.94 -37.53
CA GLY A 47 53.80 -2.35 -37.17
C GLY A 47 54.92 -2.60 -36.17
N ARG A 48 55.23 -1.63 -35.30
CA ARG A 48 56.28 -1.82 -34.27
C ARG A 48 55.86 -2.90 -33.27
N TYR A 49 56.74 -3.86 -33.02
CA TYR A 49 56.57 -4.84 -31.96
C TYR A 49 57.52 -4.51 -30.80
N LEU A 50 56.96 -4.15 -29.64
CA LEU A 50 57.69 -3.75 -28.45
C LEU A 50 57.57 -4.81 -27.36
N VAL A 51 58.70 -5.15 -26.73
CA VAL A 51 58.81 -6.10 -25.62
C VAL A 51 60.07 -5.76 -24.83
N SER A 52 60.07 -5.97 -23.50
CA SER A 52 61.17 -5.60 -22.61
C SER A 52 62.53 -6.19 -22.99
N SER A 53 62.55 -7.36 -23.61
CA SER A 53 63.77 -8.06 -24.07
C SER A 53 64.37 -7.51 -25.36
N ALA A 54 63.65 -6.64 -26.07
CA ALA A 54 64.10 -6.02 -27.32
C ALA A 54 63.94 -4.51 -27.24
N ILE A 55 62.87 -3.98 -27.81
CA ILE A 55 62.58 -2.55 -27.76
C ILE A 55 61.62 -2.31 -26.61
N SER A 56 62.20 -1.89 -25.49
CA SER A 56 61.52 -1.70 -24.22
C SER A 56 60.78 -0.36 -24.15
N ARG A 57 61.11 0.61 -25.01
CA ARG A 57 60.47 1.92 -25.01
C ARG A 57 60.39 2.53 -26.40
N MET A 58 59.24 3.12 -26.72
CA MET A 58 59.06 3.99 -27.87
C MET A 58 58.59 5.37 -27.42
N GLU A 59 59.20 6.44 -27.93
CA GLU A 59 58.70 7.81 -27.74
C GLU A 59 58.18 8.35 -29.07
N VAL A 60 56.93 8.80 -29.08
CA VAL A 60 56.28 9.42 -30.24
C VAL A 60 56.12 10.90 -29.95
N SER A 61 56.99 11.71 -30.53
CA SER A 61 57.07 13.16 -30.30
C SER A 61 56.46 13.95 -31.46
N SER A 62 56.61 15.28 -31.44
CA SER A 62 55.98 16.23 -32.38
C SER A 62 55.93 15.75 -33.82
N ALA A 63 54.74 15.76 -34.42
CA ALA A 63 54.42 15.30 -35.77
C ALA A 63 54.80 13.84 -36.09
N GLY A 64 55.15 13.03 -35.09
CA GLY A 64 55.36 11.60 -35.22
C GLY A 64 54.04 10.83 -35.14
N THR A 65 53.89 9.79 -35.95
CA THR A 65 52.73 8.90 -35.94
C THR A 65 53.18 7.44 -35.82
N ALA A 66 52.66 6.70 -34.86
CA ALA A 66 52.85 5.24 -34.80
C ALA A 66 51.53 4.53 -35.11
N ILE A 67 51.52 3.65 -36.10
CA ILE A 67 50.34 2.92 -36.56
C ILE A 67 50.56 1.43 -36.29
N ARG A 68 49.55 0.74 -35.74
CA ARG A 68 49.61 -0.72 -35.51
C ARG A 68 50.78 -1.16 -34.62
N THR A 69 51.18 -0.34 -33.65
CA THR A 69 52.19 -0.72 -32.65
C THR A 69 51.61 -1.77 -31.71
N THR A 70 52.34 -2.84 -31.44
CA THR A 70 52.03 -3.85 -30.43
C THR A 70 52.98 -3.69 -29.24
N VAL A 71 52.43 -3.45 -28.04
CA VAL A 71 53.15 -3.22 -26.79
C VAL A 71 52.94 -4.42 -25.87
N ASN A 72 53.99 -5.19 -25.63
CA ASN A 72 53.94 -6.39 -24.78
C ASN A 72 54.68 -6.20 -23.45
N TYR A 73 54.88 -7.29 -22.74
CA TYR A 73 55.45 -7.37 -21.40
C TYR A 73 56.65 -6.44 -21.19
N GLY A 74 56.49 -5.50 -20.25
CA GLY A 74 57.52 -4.58 -19.79
C GLY A 74 57.96 -3.53 -20.82
N ALA A 75 57.27 -3.42 -21.96
CA ALA A 75 57.50 -2.37 -22.94
C ALA A 75 56.56 -1.18 -22.74
N SER A 76 56.99 -0.01 -23.23
CA SER A 76 56.24 1.23 -23.10
C SER A 76 56.21 2.06 -24.39
N VAL A 77 55.10 2.75 -24.63
CA VAL A 77 54.99 3.82 -25.63
C VAL A 77 54.66 5.11 -24.89
N ASN A 78 55.49 6.15 -25.06
CA ASN A 78 55.26 7.49 -24.55
C ASN A 78 54.85 8.41 -25.70
N VAL A 79 53.59 8.83 -25.74
CA VAL A 79 53.08 9.79 -26.71
C VAL A 79 53.25 11.18 -26.14
N LYS A 80 54.18 11.96 -26.69
CA LYS A 80 54.50 13.32 -26.25
C LYS A 80 53.71 14.35 -27.06
N HIS A 81 53.89 15.63 -26.74
CA HIS A 81 53.23 16.74 -27.40
C HIS A 81 53.35 16.68 -28.94
N GLY A 82 52.21 16.69 -29.62
CA GLY A 82 52.10 16.60 -31.08
C GLY A 82 52.38 15.22 -31.67
N GLY A 83 52.59 14.20 -30.83
CA GLY A 83 52.70 12.80 -31.24
C GLY A 83 51.35 12.11 -31.31
N VAL A 84 51.20 11.18 -32.25
CA VAL A 84 49.97 10.42 -32.48
C VAL A 84 50.27 8.93 -32.49
N VAL A 85 49.46 8.13 -31.82
CA VAL A 85 49.43 6.68 -32.02
C VAL A 85 48.06 6.26 -32.52
N SER A 86 48.00 5.28 -33.41
CA SER A 86 46.76 4.77 -34.01
C SER A 86 46.77 3.25 -34.03
N SER A 87 45.65 2.65 -33.66
CA SER A 87 45.43 1.20 -33.69
C SER A 87 46.51 0.44 -32.90
N THR A 88 46.94 1.01 -31.76
CA THR A 88 47.96 0.40 -30.89
C THR A 88 47.35 -0.72 -30.06
N THR A 89 47.96 -1.89 -30.06
CA THR A 89 47.56 -3.03 -29.22
C THR A 89 48.45 -3.09 -27.99
N VAL A 90 47.86 -2.96 -26.79
CA VAL A 90 48.55 -3.03 -25.51
C VAL A 90 48.19 -4.34 -24.82
N ASN A 91 49.17 -5.24 -24.70
CA ASN A 91 49.04 -6.57 -24.11
C ASN A 91 49.56 -6.59 -22.67
N SER A 92 49.61 -7.79 -22.07
CA SER A 92 49.97 -8.00 -20.66
C SER A 92 51.25 -7.26 -20.25
N ASN A 93 51.11 -6.37 -19.26
CA ASN A 93 52.17 -5.52 -18.71
C ASN A 93 52.84 -4.60 -19.73
N GLY A 94 52.18 -4.34 -20.86
CA GLY A 94 52.52 -3.26 -21.78
C GLY A 94 51.92 -1.94 -21.31
N VAL A 95 52.62 -0.83 -21.57
CA VAL A 95 52.22 0.50 -21.11
C VAL A 95 52.10 1.47 -22.29
N LEU A 96 50.99 2.18 -22.38
CA LEU A 96 50.80 3.34 -23.26
C LEU A 96 50.59 4.60 -22.41
N ALA A 97 51.56 5.51 -22.39
CA ALA A 97 51.48 6.79 -21.68
C ALA A 97 51.24 7.94 -22.66
N VAL A 98 50.06 8.54 -22.62
CA VAL A 98 49.68 9.72 -23.42
C VAL A 98 49.92 10.96 -22.57
N SER A 99 50.97 11.71 -22.90
CA SER A 99 51.35 12.96 -22.21
C SER A 99 50.55 14.16 -22.75
N SER A 100 50.74 15.34 -22.13
CA SER A 100 50.12 16.60 -22.57
C SER A 100 50.34 16.87 -24.06
N GLY A 101 49.26 17.13 -24.80
CA GLY A 101 49.24 17.34 -26.25
C GLY A 101 49.51 16.08 -27.10
N GLY A 102 49.61 14.90 -26.48
CA GLY A 102 49.69 13.62 -27.18
C GLY A 102 48.31 13.07 -27.51
N THR A 103 48.22 12.25 -28.57
CA THR A 103 46.96 11.66 -29.05
C THR A 103 47.07 10.14 -29.21
N ALA A 104 46.09 9.40 -28.69
CA ALA A 104 45.95 7.97 -28.92
C ALA A 104 44.60 7.61 -29.56
N LEU A 105 44.64 6.99 -30.74
CA LEU A 105 43.48 6.61 -31.52
C LEU A 105 43.35 5.09 -31.60
N GLU A 106 42.14 4.57 -31.46
CA GLU A 106 41.79 3.17 -31.70
C GLU A 106 42.64 2.16 -30.91
N THR A 107 43.07 2.55 -29.71
CA THR A 107 43.91 1.68 -28.86
C THR A 107 43.11 0.47 -28.41
N ILE A 108 43.68 -0.73 -28.59
CA ILE A 108 43.15 -1.99 -28.06
C ILE A 108 43.91 -2.32 -26.78
N LEU A 109 43.21 -2.40 -25.65
CA LEU A 109 43.79 -2.82 -24.38
C LEU A 109 43.31 -4.23 -24.04
N ASN A 110 44.25 -5.17 -24.01
CA ASN A 110 44.03 -6.56 -23.63
C ASN A 110 44.36 -6.77 -22.14
N SER A 111 44.22 -8.01 -21.67
CA SER A 111 44.46 -8.37 -20.26
C SER A 111 45.81 -7.86 -19.73
N GLN A 112 45.76 -7.09 -18.65
CA GLN A 112 46.87 -6.39 -17.99
C GLN A 112 47.60 -5.36 -18.87
N GLY A 113 47.02 -4.97 -20.01
CA GLY A 113 47.45 -3.81 -20.77
C GLY A 113 47.02 -2.52 -20.08
N TYR A 114 47.93 -1.55 -20.02
CA TYR A 114 47.74 -0.33 -19.25
C TYR A 114 47.90 0.90 -20.15
N CYS A 115 46.94 1.82 -20.10
CA CYS A 115 47.07 3.16 -20.65
C CYS A 115 46.87 4.22 -19.57
N SER A 116 47.74 5.24 -19.57
CA SER A 116 47.57 6.45 -18.78
C SER A 116 47.46 7.65 -19.71
N VAL A 117 46.39 8.42 -19.58
CA VAL A 117 46.18 9.70 -20.25
C VAL A 117 46.44 10.80 -19.22
N SER A 118 47.61 11.42 -19.31
CA SER A 118 48.07 12.49 -18.42
C SER A 118 47.37 13.82 -18.73
N PRO A 119 47.50 14.86 -17.86
CA PRO A 119 46.86 16.15 -18.07
C PRO A 119 47.13 16.76 -19.45
N GLY A 120 46.07 17.17 -20.15
CA GLY A 120 46.11 17.68 -21.53
C GLY A 120 46.34 16.62 -22.61
N GLY A 121 46.39 15.33 -22.25
CA GLY A 121 46.40 14.22 -23.19
C GLY A 121 45.00 13.90 -23.72
N TRP A 122 44.93 13.34 -24.92
CA TRP A 122 43.66 12.98 -25.56
C TRP A 122 43.69 11.55 -26.11
N GLY A 123 42.57 10.85 -26.00
CA GLY A 123 42.40 9.59 -26.72
C GLY A 123 40.99 9.35 -27.22
N SER A 124 40.88 8.60 -28.31
CA SER A 124 39.61 8.33 -28.99
C SER A 124 39.53 6.89 -29.48
N GLY A 125 38.35 6.27 -29.43
CA GLY A 125 38.12 4.95 -30.04
C GLY A 125 38.74 3.78 -29.27
N MET A 126 39.01 3.94 -27.98
CA MET A 126 39.69 2.90 -27.19
C MET A 126 38.78 1.69 -26.97
N ASN A 127 39.29 0.49 -27.23
CA ASN A 127 38.62 -0.78 -26.96
C ASN A 127 39.27 -1.43 -25.73
N ILE A 128 38.57 -1.40 -24.60
CA ILE A 128 39.07 -1.84 -23.31
C ILE A 128 38.49 -3.23 -23.00
N HIS A 129 39.27 -4.28 -23.25
CA HIS A 129 38.87 -5.67 -23.01
C HIS A 129 39.09 -6.07 -21.54
N SER A 130 38.73 -7.32 -21.22
CA SER A 130 38.85 -7.88 -19.88
C SER A 130 40.25 -7.69 -19.29
N ARG A 131 40.32 -7.08 -18.11
CA ARG A 131 41.53 -6.72 -17.35
C ARG A 131 42.46 -5.73 -18.06
N GLY A 132 42.01 -5.06 -19.12
CA GLY A 132 42.68 -3.88 -19.67
C GLY A 132 42.29 -2.63 -18.88
N TYR A 133 43.20 -1.67 -18.75
CA TYR A 133 43.01 -0.50 -17.90
C TYR A 133 43.37 0.82 -18.59
N VAL A 134 42.47 1.80 -18.50
CA VAL A 134 42.73 3.18 -18.88
C VAL A 134 42.55 4.08 -17.67
N TYR A 135 43.58 4.86 -17.33
CA TYR A 135 43.51 5.90 -16.31
C TYR A 135 43.56 7.27 -16.97
N VAL A 136 42.55 8.11 -16.70
CA VAL A 136 42.38 9.45 -17.26
C VAL A 136 42.61 10.46 -16.14
N CYS A 137 43.73 11.19 -16.19
CA CYS A 137 44.11 12.16 -15.17
C CYS A 137 43.36 13.50 -15.30
N SER A 138 43.60 14.42 -14.38
CA SER A 138 42.99 15.75 -14.41
C SER A 138 43.23 16.49 -15.73
N ASN A 139 42.20 17.15 -16.27
CA ASN A 139 42.26 17.87 -17.56
C ASN A 139 42.65 16.99 -18.77
N ALA A 140 42.46 15.68 -18.67
CA ALA A 140 42.59 14.77 -19.81
C ALA A 140 41.21 14.42 -20.37
N SER A 141 41.17 14.00 -21.64
CA SER A 141 39.93 13.66 -22.33
C SER A 141 40.01 12.31 -23.04
N VAL A 142 38.97 11.50 -22.88
CA VAL A 142 38.76 10.25 -23.62
C VAL A 142 37.39 10.27 -24.26
N CYS A 143 37.32 9.98 -25.57
CA CYS A 143 36.06 9.86 -26.28
C CYS A 143 35.90 8.55 -27.06
N ASN A 144 34.67 8.19 -27.39
CA ASN A 144 34.32 7.02 -28.22
C ASN A 144 34.93 5.70 -27.69
N ALA A 145 35.09 5.56 -26.37
CA ALA A 145 35.65 4.34 -25.79
C ALA A 145 34.56 3.28 -25.60
N HIS A 146 34.91 2.02 -25.87
CA HIS A 146 34.08 0.85 -25.59
C HIS A 146 34.70 0.07 -24.43
N VAL A 147 34.01 0.04 -23.28
CA VAL A 147 34.42 -0.71 -22.10
C VAL A 147 33.70 -2.05 -22.10
N SER A 148 34.44 -3.14 -22.32
CA SER A 148 33.89 -4.51 -22.37
C SER A 148 33.87 -5.16 -20.98
N TYR A 149 33.32 -6.38 -20.89
CA TYR A 149 33.31 -7.18 -19.67
C TYR A 149 34.71 -7.26 -19.00
N GLY A 150 34.79 -6.81 -17.75
CA GLY A 150 36.00 -6.77 -16.95
C GLY A 150 37.05 -5.74 -17.37
N GLY A 151 36.77 -4.89 -18.36
CA GLY A 151 37.61 -3.75 -18.72
C GLY A 151 37.43 -2.58 -17.76
N GLY A 152 38.51 -1.86 -17.47
CA GLY A 152 38.52 -0.75 -16.52
C GLY A 152 38.80 0.61 -17.17
N LEU A 153 37.92 1.59 -16.95
CA LEU A 153 38.10 2.99 -17.32
C LEU A 153 37.97 3.85 -16.06
N TYR A 154 39.04 4.55 -15.68
CA TYR A 154 39.14 5.22 -14.39
C TYR A 154 39.53 6.69 -14.53
N GLY A 155 38.71 7.60 -14.02
CA GLY A 155 39.08 9.00 -13.82
C GLY A 155 39.94 9.19 -12.57
N GLN A 156 40.91 10.09 -12.64
CA GLN A 156 41.85 10.40 -11.57
C GLN A 156 42.03 11.92 -11.45
N GLY A 157 41.50 12.50 -10.39
CA GLY A 157 41.55 13.95 -10.14
C GLY A 157 40.41 14.73 -10.81
N THR A 158 40.58 16.05 -10.93
CA THR A 158 39.53 17.01 -11.32
C THR A 158 39.46 17.24 -12.82
N SER A 159 38.30 17.63 -13.34
CA SER A 159 38.17 18.07 -14.75
C SER A 159 38.59 17.05 -15.81
N ALA A 160 38.42 15.75 -15.53
CA ALA A 160 38.55 14.72 -16.56
C ALA A 160 37.26 14.66 -17.40
N THR A 161 37.40 14.51 -18.72
CA THR A 161 36.25 14.45 -19.64
C THR A 161 36.14 13.09 -20.29
N PHE A 162 34.94 12.51 -20.25
CA PHE A 162 34.57 11.26 -20.90
C PHE A 162 33.40 11.51 -21.85
N GLU A 163 33.54 11.19 -23.12
CA GLU A 163 32.51 11.47 -24.12
C GLU A 163 32.19 10.24 -24.97
N SER A 164 30.92 9.99 -25.25
CA SER A 164 30.49 8.89 -26.13
C SER A 164 31.02 7.52 -25.69
N ILE A 165 30.97 7.27 -24.38
CA ILE A 165 31.43 6.01 -23.79
C ILE A 165 30.32 4.96 -23.90
N VAL A 166 30.66 3.75 -24.36
CA VAL A 166 29.76 2.61 -24.32
C VAL A 166 30.19 1.68 -23.19
N VAL A 167 29.30 1.48 -22.21
CA VAL A 167 29.55 0.66 -21.03
C VAL A 167 28.83 -0.68 -21.19
N SER A 168 29.60 -1.76 -21.35
CA SER A 168 29.08 -3.13 -21.46
C SER A 168 28.77 -3.78 -20.11
N SER A 169 27.96 -4.84 -20.13
CA SER A 169 27.75 -5.70 -18.95
C SER A 169 29.07 -6.15 -18.34
N GLY A 170 29.23 -5.93 -17.03
CA GLY A 170 30.45 -6.26 -16.28
C GLY A 170 31.66 -5.36 -16.54
N ALA A 171 31.49 -4.25 -17.27
CA ALA A 171 32.51 -3.21 -17.37
C ALA A 171 32.68 -2.47 -16.02
N ASP A 172 33.90 -2.03 -15.74
CA ASP A 172 34.22 -1.18 -14.59
C ASP A 172 34.55 0.24 -15.07
N PHE A 173 33.51 1.04 -15.28
CA PHE A 173 33.68 2.46 -15.58
C PHE A 173 33.41 3.29 -14.32
N ASN A 174 34.47 3.93 -13.82
CA ASN A 174 34.42 4.86 -12.70
C ASN A 174 35.07 6.18 -13.11
N ALA A 175 34.24 7.19 -13.39
CA ALA A 175 34.71 8.51 -13.82
C ALA A 175 35.42 9.30 -12.70
N GLY A 176 35.38 8.83 -11.45
CA GLY A 176 35.90 9.52 -10.28
C GLY A 176 34.82 10.24 -9.47
N GLN A 177 35.26 11.01 -8.47
CA GLN A 177 34.38 11.73 -7.52
C GLN A 177 34.88 13.17 -7.27
N SER A 178 35.70 13.69 -8.17
CA SER A 178 36.33 15.00 -8.04
C SER A 178 35.53 16.04 -8.82
N VAL A 179 35.59 17.29 -8.37
CA VAL A 179 34.86 18.41 -9.00
C VAL A 179 35.28 18.59 -10.46
N GLY A 180 34.29 18.86 -11.31
CA GLY A 180 34.49 19.20 -12.72
C GLY A 180 34.66 18.00 -13.64
N VAL A 181 34.57 16.76 -13.13
CA VAL A 181 34.54 15.57 -14.00
C VAL A 181 33.27 15.62 -14.85
N GLU A 182 33.43 15.48 -16.16
CA GLU A 182 32.33 15.53 -17.13
C GLU A 182 32.21 14.17 -17.84
N VAL A 183 30.99 13.63 -17.86
CA VAL A 183 30.66 12.41 -18.59
C VAL A 183 29.49 12.70 -19.51
N GLN A 184 29.68 12.60 -20.82
CA GLN A 184 28.70 13.06 -21.82
C GLN A 184 28.40 11.96 -22.83
N HIS A 185 27.17 11.94 -23.37
CA HIS A 185 26.76 11.06 -24.47
C HIS A 185 26.99 9.56 -24.21
N THR A 186 26.97 9.14 -22.95
CA THR A 186 27.31 7.77 -22.56
C THR A 186 26.12 6.83 -22.78
N THR A 187 26.39 5.61 -23.25
CA THR A 187 25.39 4.54 -23.38
C THR A 187 25.69 3.43 -22.38
N ILE A 188 24.79 3.25 -21.40
CA ILE A 188 24.86 2.16 -20.44
C ILE A 188 24.01 1.01 -20.99
N THR A 189 24.67 -0.04 -21.46
CA THR A 189 24.02 -1.15 -22.17
C THR A 189 23.36 -2.14 -21.22
N GLN A 190 22.60 -3.10 -21.76
CA GLN A 190 21.87 -4.10 -20.98
C GLN A 190 22.76 -4.79 -19.93
N ASN A 191 22.26 -4.86 -18.69
CA ASN A 191 22.95 -5.41 -17.51
C ASN A 191 24.25 -4.68 -17.10
N ALA A 192 24.59 -3.56 -17.73
CA ALA A 192 25.68 -2.71 -17.30
C ALA A 192 25.22 -1.75 -16.19
N SER A 193 26.20 -1.25 -15.43
CA SER A 193 25.97 -0.29 -14.37
C SER A 193 26.95 0.88 -14.49
N PHE A 194 26.48 2.08 -14.17
CA PHE A 194 27.33 3.25 -13.95
C PHE A 194 26.89 4.00 -12.69
N TRP A 195 27.85 4.60 -11.98
CA TRP A 195 27.59 5.39 -10.79
C TRP A 195 28.01 6.85 -11.03
N CYS A 196 27.05 7.76 -10.94
CA CYS A 196 27.30 9.19 -10.87
C CYS A 196 27.54 9.57 -9.40
N TYR A 197 28.80 9.79 -9.06
CA TYR A 197 29.20 10.25 -7.72
C TYR A 197 29.15 11.78 -7.60
N SER A 198 29.34 12.28 -6.38
CA SER A 198 29.52 13.70 -6.12
C SER A 198 30.67 14.27 -6.96
N GLY A 199 30.48 15.48 -7.49
CA GLY A 199 31.45 16.18 -8.35
C GLY A 199 31.44 15.75 -9.82
N VAL A 200 30.73 14.67 -10.17
CA VAL A 200 30.53 14.23 -11.55
C VAL A 200 29.31 14.93 -12.15
N ASN A 201 29.50 15.52 -13.32
CA ASN A 201 28.46 16.04 -14.19
C ASN A 201 28.22 15.05 -15.35
N LEU A 202 27.16 14.26 -15.25
CA LEU A 202 26.71 13.33 -16.28
C LEU A 202 25.69 14.03 -17.18
N SER A 203 25.83 14.01 -18.50
CA SER A 203 24.82 14.55 -19.42
C SER A 203 24.56 13.66 -20.63
N HIS A 204 23.36 13.78 -21.22
CA HIS A 204 22.96 13.11 -22.46
C HIS A 204 23.18 11.60 -22.44
N THR A 205 22.98 10.97 -21.28
CA THR A 205 23.25 9.54 -21.07
C THR A 205 22.01 8.71 -21.37
N THR A 206 22.19 7.61 -22.10
CA THR A 206 21.12 6.64 -22.37
C THR A 206 21.29 5.42 -21.48
N VAL A 207 20.25 5.08 -20.73
CA VAL A 207 20.17 3.88 -19.87
C VAL A 207 19.29 2.84 -20.56
N MET A 208 19.89 1.78 -21.09
CA MET A 208 19.19 0.74 -21.86
C MET A 208 18.38 -0.22 -20.97
N PRO A 209 17.43 -1.00 -21.52
CA PRO A 209 16.65 -1.97 -20.74
C PRO A 209 17.55 -2.92 -19.94
N GLY A 210 17.24 -3.13 -18.66
CA GLY A 210 18.04 -3.95 -17.74
C GLY A 210 19.33 -3.29 -17.23
N ALA A 211 19.71 -2.12 -17.75
CA ALA A 211 20.83 -1.35 -17.26
C ALA A 211 20.47 -0.57 -15.98
N PHE A 212 21.50 -0.12 -15.27
CA PHE A 212 21.39 0.56 -13.99
C PHE A 212 22.25 1.83 -13.95
N LEU A 213 21.64 2.97 -13.63
CA LEU A 213 22.34 4.20 -13.27
C LEU A 213 22.13 4.47 -11.77
N GLY A 214 23.21 4.44 -10.99
CA GLY A 214 23.23 4.86 -9.60
C GLY A 214 23.61 6.33 -9.48
N VAL A 215 22.90 7.10 -8.64
CA VAL A 215 23.24 8.50 -8.34
C VAL A 215 23.44 8.62 -6.83
N SER A 216 24.64 9.07 -6.44
CA SER A 216 24.96 9.36 -5.04
C SER A 216 24.56 10.80 -4.67
N SER A 217 24.50 11.11 -3.37
CA SER A 217 24.30 12.50 -2.93
C SER A 217 25.36 13.42 -3.54
N GLY A 218 24.94 14.57 -4.07
CA GLY A 218 25.76 15.54 -4.79
C GLY A 218 26.11 15.17 -6.24
N GLY A 219 25.63 14.02 -6.74
CA GLY A 219 25.77 13.67 -8.15
C GLY A 219 24.82 14.50 -9.03
N GLN A 220 25.32 14.94 -10.20
CA GLN A 220 24.54 15.76 -11.13
C GLN A 220 24.38 15.04 -12.47
N CYS A 221 23.14 14.81 -12.87
CA CYS A 221 22.75 14.10 -14.09
C CYS A 221 21.76 14.94 -14.90
N TYR A 222 22.08 15.25 -16.15
CA TYR A 222 21.27 16.07 -17.04
C TYR A 222 20.85 15.28 -18.28
N ASP A 223 19.61 15.47 -18.72
CA ASP A 223 19.09 14.89 -19.96
C ASP A 223 19.30 13.36 -20.07
N VAL A 224 19.08 12.65 -18.97
CA VAL A 224 19.17 11.18 -18.96
C VAL A 224 17.96 10.58 -19.67
N THR A 225 18.21 9.73 -20.66
CA THR A 225 17.15 8.99 -21.36
C THR A 225 17.03 7.58 -20.79
N VAL A 226 15.89 7.27 -20.19
CA VAL A 226 15.63 5.99 -19.50
C VAL A 226 14.71 5.12 -20.34
N ALA A 227 15.25 4.05 -20.89
CA ALA A 227 14.46 3.07 -21.63
C ALA A 227 13.53 2.27 -20.70
N SER A 228 12.44 1.72 -21.24
CA SER A 228 11.56 0.81 -20.49
C SER A 228 12.36 -0.37 -19.90
N GLY A 229 12.19 -0.64 -18.61
CA GLY A 229 12.91 -1.69 -17.89
C GLY A 229 14.33 -1.33 -17.45
N ALA A 230 14.82 -0.14 -17.76
CA ALA A 230 16.04 0.43 -17.17
C ALA A 230 15.74 0.92 -15.74
N ARG A 231 16.79 1.05 -14.92
CA ARG A 231 16.69 1.51 -13.53
C ARG A 231 17.54 2.74 -13.28
N ILE A 232 16.98 3.73 -12.58
CA ILE A 232 17.73 4.85 -11.99
C ILE A 232 17.57 4.80 -10.49
N TYR A 233 18.63 4.39 -9.80
CA TYR A 233 18.64 4.33 -8.36
C TYR A 233 19.25 5.61 -7.78
N HIS A 234 18.44 6.31 -6.99
CA HIS A 234 18.88 7.42 -6.18
C HIS A 234 18.07 7.37 -4.88
N HIS A 235 18.73 7.70 -3.78
CA HIS A 235 18.01 7.96 -2.54
C HIS A 235 17.52 9.40 -2.58
N VAL A 236 16.32 9.64 -2.03
CA VAL A 236 15.78 10.99 -1.89
C VAL A 236 15.83 11.36 -0.42
N TRP A 237 16.66 12.35 -0.11
CA TRP A 237 16.77 12.92 1.22
C TRP A 237 16.22 14.35 1.17
N GLY A 238 15.38 14.70 2.15
CA GLY A 238 14.98 16.09 2.28
C GLY A 238 16.21 16.97 2.51
N HIS A 239 16.16 18.20 1.99
CA HIS A 239 17.25 19.18 2.02
C HIS A 239 18.51 18.83 1.22
N ASP A 240 18.54 17.73 0.44
CA ASP A 240 19.61 17.51 -0.53
C ASP A 240 19.45 18.49 -1.71
N SER A 241 20.21 19.58 -1.65
CA SER A 241 20.23 20.65 -2.66
C SER A 241 21.29 20.44 -3.74
N GLU A 242 22.18 19.46 -3.58
CA GLU A 242 23.30 19.22 -4.49
C GLU A 242 22.97 18.16 -5.54
N THR A 243 22.21 17.13 -5.14
CA THR A 243 21.74 16.10 -6.07
C THR A 243 20.75 16.69 -7.05
N LEU A 244 21.09 16.60 -8.33
CA LEU A 244 20.23 17.01 -9.43
C LEU A 244 20.18 15.90 -10.48
N VAL A 245 18.99 15.43 -10.79
CA VAL A 245 18.77 14.47 -11.87
C VAL A 245 17.66 15.02 -12.75
N THR A 246 17.88 15.08 -14.06
CA THR A 246 16.84 15.41 -15.04
C THR A 246 16.91 14.45 -16.20
N GLY A 247 15.77 14.20 -16.84
CA GLY A 247 15.72 13.27 -17.95
C GLY A 247 14.31 12.99 -18.44
N SER A 248 14.21 11.95 -19.26
CA SER A 248 12.94 11.43 -19.78
C SER A 248 12.84 9.93 -19.59
N ASN A 249 11.62 9.46 -19.37
CA ASN A 249 11.25 8.05 -19.36
C ASN A 249 10.00 7.84 -20.26
N MET A 250 9.46 6.63 -20.27
CA MET A 250 8.29 6.28 -21.11
C MET A 250 7.01 7.09 -20.81
N PHE A 251 6.95 7.82 -19.69
CA PHE A 251 5.84 8.70 -19.29
C PHE A 251 6.21 10.20 -19.31
N GLY A 252 7.32 10.55 -19.96
CA GLY A 252 7.76 11.94 -20.13
C GLY A 252 8.91 12.34 -19.22
N SER A 253 9.05 13.65 -18.98
CA SER A 253 10.17 14.21 -18.22
C SER A 253 10.06 13.89 -16.73
N PHE A 254 11.20 13.60 -16.10
CA PHE A 254 11.31 13.37 -14.67
C PHE A 254 12.47 14.19 -14.09
N TYR A 255 12.45 14.44 -12.78
CA TYR A 255 13.56 15.11 -12.12
C TYR A 255 13.69 14.74 -10.65
N THR A 256 14.91 14.87 -10.11
CA THR A 256 15.17 15.00 -8.67
C THR A 256 15.90 16.30 -8.42
N SER A 257 15.37 17.15 -7.54
CA SER A 257 15.99 18.42 -7.15
C SER A 257 15.51 18.84 -5.77
N ASN A 258 16.42 19.38 -4.94
CA ASN A 258 16.11 19.91 -3.61
C ASN A 258 15.31 18.92 -2.73
N GLY A 259 15.76 17.66 -2.70
CA GLY A 259 15.09 16.57 -1.97
C GLY A 259 13.69 16.18 -2.47
N THR A 260 13.32 16.56 -3.69
CA THR A 260 12.05 16.20 -4.33
C THR A 260 12.29 15.38 -5.59
N ALA A 261 11.70 14.19 -5.69
CA ALA A 261 11.70 13.35 -6.88
C ALA A 261 10.34 13.40 -7.59
N CYS A 262 10.30 13.59 -8.91
CA CYS A 262 9.08 13.74 -9.68
C CYS A 262 9.08 12.82 -10.91
N ASN A 263 7.95 12.15 -11.16
CA ASN A 263 7.67 11.31 -12.33
C ASN A 263 8.66 10.14 -12.52
N TYR A 264 9.10 9.54 -11.40
CA TYR A 264 9.94 8.34 -11.44
C TYR A 264 9.12 7.08 -11.72
N VAL A 265 9.71 6.16 -12.48
CA VAL A 265 9.14 4.84 -12.78
C VAL A 265 10.03 3.78 -12.12
N LEU A 266 9.46 3.06 -11.15
CA LEU A 266 10.15 2.03 -10.38
C LEU A 266 9.75 0.66 -10.94
N VAL A 267 10.71 -0.04 -11.54
CA VAL A 267 10.53 -1.35 -12.19
C VAL A 267 11.67 -2.30 -11.88
N SER A 268 11.49 -3.59 -12.17
CA SER A 268 12.55 -4.61 -12.11
C SER A 268 13.21 -4.68 -10.71
N GLY A 269 12.38 -4.60 -9.66
CA GLY A 269 12.85 -4.62 -8.27
C GLY A 269 13.59 -3.36 -7.82
N GLN A 270 13.46 -2.24 -8.53
CA GLN A 270 14.05 -0.97 -8.11
C GLN A 270 13.34 -0.42 -6.87
N ASP A 271 14.13 -0.01 -5.88
CA ASP A 271 13.66 0.68 -4.69
C ASP A 271 13.90 2.20 -4.80
N GLN A 272 12.92 2.98 -4.32
CA GLN A 272 13.08 4.41 -4.06
C GLN A 272 12.83 4.66 -2.57
N GLN A 273 13.84 5.16 -1.88
CA GLN A 273 13.75 5.52 -0.46
C GLN A 273 13.56 7.03 -0.32
N LEU A 274 12.51 7.45 0.39
CA LEU A 274 12.22 8.83 0.75
C LEU A 274 12.40 9.01 2.25
N TYR A 275 13.48 9.68 2.68
CA TYR A 275 13.81 9.90 4.08
C TYR A 275 13.98 11.39 4.43
N TYR A 276 13.89 11.70 5.73
CA TYR A 276 14.18 13.01 6.32
C TYR A 276 13.44 14.15 5.61
N TYR A 277 12.10 14.11 5.59
CA TYR A 277 11.26 15.12 4.94
C TYR A 277 11.40 15.22 3.41
N ALA A 278 11.93 14.18 2.76
CA ALA A 278 11.92 14.05 1.31
C ALA A 278 10.50 14.12 0.71
N SER A 279 10.42 14.55 -0.55
CA SER A 279 9.16 14.53 -1.31
C SER A 279 9.26 13.65 -2.56
N ALA A 280 8.17 12.95 -2.89
CA ALA A 280 7.98 12.35 -4.19
C ALA A 280 6.63 12.73 -4.79
N ILE A 281 6.61 12.97 -6.09
CA ILE A 281 5.41 13.36 -6.83
C ILE A 281 5.28 12.48 -8.07
N SER A 282 4.11 11.88 -8.26
CA SER A 282 3.79 11.10 -9.47
C SER A 282 4.71 9.90 -9.71
N THR A 283 5.10 9.19 -8.64
CA THR A 283 5.86 7.95 -8.80
C THR A 283 4.97 6.82 -9.30
N ILE A 284 5.43 6.09 -10.31
CA ILE A 284 4.79 4.87 -10.84
C ILE A 284 5.59 3.66 -10.36
N MET A 285 4.92 2.71 -9.70
CA MET A 285 5.52 1.46 -9.21
C MET A 285 4.94 0.27 -9.97
N SER A 286 5.77 -0.55 -10.62
CA SER A 286 5.33 -1.75 -11.34
C SER A 286 6.41 -2.84 -11.32
N SER A 287 6.06 -4.08 -11.65
CA SER A 287 7.03 -5.15 -11.95
C SER A 287 8.09 -5.35 -10.85
N GLY A 288 7.65 -5.30 -9.58
CA GLY A 288 8.50 -5.48 -8.40
C GLY A 288 9.10 -4.20 -7.82
N GLY A 289 8.97 -3.06 -8.49
CA GLY A 289 9.46 -1.77 -7.98
C GLY A 289 8.75 -1.33 -6.70
N SER A 290 9.51 -0.75 -5.77
CA SER A 290 9.01 -0.38 -4.44
C SER A 290 9.36 1.05 -4.04
N GLN A 291 8.44 1.74 -3.37
CA GLN A 291 8.72 3.04 -2.73
C GLN A 291 8.59 2.92 -1.21
N TYR A 292 9.55 3.49 -0.49
CA TYR A 292 9.58 3.52 0.97
C TYR A 292 9.48 4.96 1.47
N VAL A 293 8.42 5.26 2.23
CA VAL A 293 8.09 6.61 2.73
C VAL A 293 8.22 6.62 4.25
N SER A 294 9.20 7.33 4.80
CA SER A 294 9.47 7.33 6.25
C SER A 294 10.04 8.68 6.74
N PHE A 295 10.10 8.87 8.06
CA PHE A 295 10.81 9.99 8.70
C PHE A 295 10.35 11.37 8.21
N GLY A 296 9.03 11.59 8.19
CA GLY A 296 8.43 12.86 7.75
C GLY A 296 8.35 13.03 6.23
N ALA A 297 8.78 12.05 5.44
CA ALA A 297 8.68 12.11 3.99
C ALA A 297 7.22 12.06 3.50
N VAL A 298 7.00 12.68 2.34
CA VAL A 298 5.67 12.83 1.74
C VAL A 298 5.69 12.39 0.27
N ALA A 299 4.87 11.39 -0.07
CA ALA A 299 4.70 10.93 -1.44
C ALA A 299 3.28 11.27 -1.95
N GLN A 300 3.15 11.89 -3.12
CA GLN A 300 1.87 12.37 -3.66
C GLN A 300 1.60 11.85 -5.07
N TYR A 301 0.33 11.60 -5.38
CA TYR A 301 -0.15 11.22 -6.72
C TYR A 301 0.51 9.94 -7.28
N ASN A 302 0.85 9.01 -6.39
CA ASN A 302 1.52 7.78 -6.78
C ASN A 302 0.54 6.83 -7.47
N THR A 303 1.03 6.06 -8.44
CA THR A 303 0.30 4.96 -9.06
C THR A 303 1.02 3.65 -8.80
N ILE A 304 0.34 2.71 -8.15
CA ILE A 304 0.88 1.37 -7.86
C ILE A 304 0.20 0.40 -8.82
N MET A 305 0.97 -0.22 -9.70
CA MET A 305 0.50 -1.19 -10.71
C MET A 305 0.87 -2.62 -10.30
N SER A 306 0.64 -3.58 -11.20
CA SER A 306 0.90 -5.00 -10.96
C SER A 306 2.30 -5.26 -10.38
N SER A 307 2.34 -5.94 -9.24
CA SER A 307 3.57 -6.27 -8.49
C SER A 307 4.36 -5.07 -7.97
N GLY A 308 3.87 -3.84 -8.15
CA GLY A 308 4.40 -2.64 -7.52
C GLY A 308 3.99 -2.55 -6.04
N ARG A 309 4.84 -1.94 -5.21
CA ARG A 309 4.58 -1.82 -3.77
C ARG A 309 4.92 -0.44 -3.22
N GLN A 310 4.10 0.09 -2.34
CA GLN A 310 4.46 1.26 -1.54
C GLN A 310 4.38 0.91 -0.06
N PHE A 311 5.44 1.21 0.67
CA PHE A 311 5.52 1.05 2.12
C PHE A 311 5.60 2.43 2.77
N ILE A 312 4.64 2.72 3.65
CA ILE A 312 4.56 3.94 4.42
C ILE A 312 4.83 3.55 5.87
N TYR A 313 5.94 4.04 6.41
CA TYR A 313 6.39 3.75 7.77
C TYR A 313 6.21 4.97 8.69
N SER A 314 6.75 4.87 9.90
CA SER A 314 6.63 5.87 10.95
C SER A 314 6.87 7.30 10.47
N TYR A 315 5.89 8.17 10.72
CA TYR A 315 5.83 9.58 10.29
C TYR A 315 5.87 9.83 8.78
N GLY A 316 5.86 8.79 7.94
CA GLY A 316 5.68 8.91 6.49
C GLY A 316 4.21 9.16 6.14
N SER A 317 3.99 9.92 5.07
CA SER A 317 2.65 10.17 4.53
C SER A 317 2.58 9.92 3.02
N ALA A 318 1.61 9.13 2.58
CA ALA A 318 1.26 9.02 1.16
C ALA A 318 -0.11 9.63 0.92
N LEU A 319 -0.21 10.52 -0.08
CA LEU A 319 -1.43 11.22 -0.44
C LEU A 319 -1.82 10.88 -1.87
N ASP A 320 -3.13 10.76 -2.11
CA ASP A 320 -3.72 10.63 -3.44
C ASP A 320 -3.13 9.46 -4.23
N THR A 321 -2.91 8.34 -3.54
CA THR A 321 -2.34 7.14 -4.16
C THR A 321 -3.43 6.30 -4.82
N VAL A 322 -3.21 5.91 -6.07
CA VAL A 322 -4.07 5.00 -6.82
C VAL A 322 -3.41 3.63 -6.88
N ILE A 323 -4.05 2.64 -6.26
CA ILE A 323 -3.62 1.24 -6.32
C ILE A 323 -4.43 0.55 -7.42
N SER A 324 -3.76 0.19 -8.51
CA SER A 324 -4.32 -0.53 -9.67
C SER A 324 -4.18 -2.04 -9.51
N SER A 325 -4.78 -2.80 -10.43
CA SER A 325 -4.80 -4.27 -10.40
C SER A 325 -3.41 -4.88 -10.14
N GLY A 326 -3.33 -5.73 -9.11
CA GLY A 326 -2.11 -6.42 -8.70
C GLY A 326 -1.11 -5.58 -7.91
N GLY A 327 -1.41 -4.31 -7.61
CA GLY A 327 -0.59 -3.43 -6.79
C GLY A 327 -0.95 -3.51 -5.30
N SER A 328 0.00 -3.13 -4.44
CA SER A 328 -0.19 -3.12 -2.98
C SER A 328 0.38 -1.88 -2.31
N GLN A 329 -0.40 -1.27 -1.40
CA GLN A 329 0.08 -0.23 -0.48
C GLN A 329 0.03 -0.75 0.95
N PHE A 330 1.04 -0.42 1.74
CA PHE A 330 1.17 -0.77 3.15
C PHE A 330 1.31 0.51 3.97
N ALA A 331 0.28 0.87 4.73
CA ALA A 331 0.37 1.85 5.82
C ALA A 331 0.71 1.08 7.10
N ASP A 332 1.98 1.08 7.49
CA ASP A 332 2.53 0.20 8.52
C ASP A 332 3.32 1.00 9.57
N PHE A 333 3.47 0.47 10.78
CA PHE A 333 4.26 1.08 11.87
C PHE A 333 4.05 2.60 12.00
N PHE A 334 2.80 3.03 12.23
CA PHE A 334 2.40 4.46 12.33
C PHE A 334 2.47 5.28 11.03
N GLY A 335 2.69 4.65 9.88
CA GLY A 335 2.57 5.29 8.56
C GLY A 335 1.13 5.68 8.24
N THR A 336 0.97 6.75 7.45
CA THR A 336 -0.35 7.33 7.15
C THR A 336 -0.62 7.38 5.64
N ALA A 337 -1.69 6.70 5.20
CA ALA A 337 -2.23 6.81 3.85
C ALA A 337 -3.45 7.73 3.83
N ILE A 338 -3.51 8.67 2.89
CA ILE A 338 -4.57 9.69 2.79
C ILE A 338 -5.12 9.69 1.37
N ARG A 339 -6.45 9.61 1.22
CA ARG A 339 -7.15 9.63 -0.07
C ARG A 339 -6.65 8.53 -1.02
N THR A 340 -6.42 7.34 -0.48
CA THR A 340 -6.08 6.16 -1.29
C THR A 340 -7.31 5.66 -2.04
N THR A 341 -7.16 5.42 -3.34
CA THR A 341 -8.15 4.71 -4.16
C THR A 341 -7.67 3.29 -4.45
N VAL A 342 -8.42 2.29 -4.01
CA VAL A 342 -8.11 0.86 -4.18
C VAL A 342 -9.01 0.29 -5.27
N LYS A 343 -8.44 0.04 -6.45
CA LYS A 343 -9.18 -0.46 -7.63
C LYS A 343 -9.39 -1.98 -7.58
N SER A 344 -10.11 -2.51 -8.57
CA SER A 344 -10.30 -3.96 -8.72
C SER A 344 -8.97 -4.72 -8.69
N SER A 345 -8.93 -5.80 -7.90
CA SER A 345 -7.77 -6.68 -7.70
C SER A 345 -6.54 -5.99 -7.10
N ALA A 346 -6.73 -4.82 -6.47
CA ALA A 346 -5.70 -4.08 -5.74
C ALA A 346 -5.87 -4.25 -4.23
N TRP A 347 -4.78 -4.03 -3.49
CA TRP A 347 -4.74 -4.24 -2.05
C TRP A 347 -4.20 -3.04 -1.28
N LEU A 348 -4.93 -2.65 -0.23
CA LEU A 348 -4.43 -1.75 0.82
C LEU A 348 -4.33 -2.53 2.13
N TYR A 349 -3.16 -2.44 2.77
CA TYR A 349 -2.90 -2.98 4.09
C TYR A 349 -2.70 -1.84 5.08
N VAL A 350 -3.48 -1.82 6.16
CA VAL A 350 -3.37 -0.87 7.27
C VAL A 350 -3.01 -1.66 8.52
N THR A 351 -1.72 -1.70 8.86
CA THR A 351 -1.19 -2.67 9.81
C THR A 351 -0.34 -2.03 10.90
N ASN A 352 -0.20 -2.70 12.04
CA ASN A 352 0.71 -2.33 13.13
C ASN A 352 0.63 -0.82 13.48
N PHE A 353 -0.53 -0.37 13.93
CA PHE A 353 -0.80 1.05 14.24
C PHE A 353 -0.77 2.02 13.05
N GLY A 354 -0.70 1.51 11.81
CA GLY A 354 -0.87 2.30 10.59
C GLY A 354 -2.24 2.95 10.49
N ARG A 355 -2.34 4.00 9.68
CA ARG A 355 -3.53 4.84 9.54
C ARG A 355 -3.93 5.00 8.08
N ALA A 356 -5.22 4.91 7.80
CA ALA A 356 -5.79 5.30 6.51
C ALA A 356 -6.94 6.30 6.70
N LEU A 357 -6.94 7.37 5.90
CA LEU A 357 -7.93 8.44 5.97
C LEU A 357 -8.53 8.69 4.58
N SER A 358 -9.86 8.77 4.50
CA SER A 358 -10.58 9.08 3.24
C SER A 358 -10.33 8.04 2.14
N THR A 359 -10.34 6.75 2.50
CA THR A 359 -10.08 5.66 1.55
C THR A 359 -11.34 5.35 0.72
N LEU A 360 -11.15 5.23 -0.60
CA LEU A 360 -12.14 4.68 -1.51
C LEU A 360 -11.74 3.25 -1.89
N VAL A 361 -12.56 2.27 -1.52
CA VAL A 361 -12.41 0.87 -1.93
C VAL A 361 -13.40 0.60 -3.05
N GLU A 362 -12.94 0.59 -4.31
CA GLU A 362 -13.81 0.34 -5.45
C GLU A 362 -14.25 -1.13 -5.51
N ARG A 363 -15.23 -1.43 -6.38
CA ARG A 363 -15.69 -2.81 -6.61
C ARG A 363 -14.51 -3.69 -7.04
N GLY A 364 -14.35 -4.82 -6.37
CA GLY A 364 -13.24 -5.76 -6.59
C GLY A 364 -11.93 -5.37 -5.90
N GLY A 365 -11.85 -4.19 -5.28
CA GLY A 365 -10.73 -3.77 -4.43
C GLY A 365 -10.86 -4.34 -3.02
N SER A 366 -9.71 -4.54 -2.37
CA SER A 366 -9.63 -5.16 -1.05
C SER A 366 -8.80 -4.33 -0.08
N CYS A 367 -9.32 -4.13 1.13
CA CYS A 367 -8.61 -3.49 2.23
C CYS A 367 -8.52 -4.42 3.44
N TYR A 368 -7.34 -4.51 4.03
CA TYR A 368 -7.08 -5.31 5.22
C TYR A 368 -6.49 -4.44 6.34
N CYS A 369 -7.25 -4.26 7.41
CA CYS A 369 -6.85 -3.53 8.61
C CYS A 369 -6.57 -4.53 9.73
N THR A 370 -5.33 -4.60 10.23
CA THR A 370 -4.93 -5.54 11.29
C THR A 370 -3.98 -4.94 12.32
N ASN A 371 -3.87 -5.58 13.48
CA ASN A 371 -2.89 -5.25 14.52
C ASN A 371 -2.98 -3.78 14.94
N ARG A 372 -4.17 -3.38 15.42
CA ARG A 372 -4.46 -2.01 15.87
C ARG A 372 -4.31 -0.93 14.78
N GLY A 373 -4.49 -1.30 13.51
CA GLY A 373 -4.68 -0.34 12.44
C GLY A 373 -5.93 0.52 12.62
N ASN A 374 -5.94 1.70 12.02
CA ASN A 374 -7.06 2.64 12.13
C ASN A 374 -7.48 3.16 10.75
N MET A 375 -8.76 3.03 10.42
CA MET A 375 -9.34 3.57 9.19
C MET A 375 -10.48 4.55 9.48
N THR A 376 -10.40 5.74 8.90
CA THR A 376 -11.40 6.80 9.08
C THR A 376 -11.93 7.29 7.74
N SER A 377 -13.24 7.54 7.67
CA SER A 377 -13.93 8.04 6.47
C SER A 377 -13.71 7.12 5.27
N THR A 378 -14.11 5.86 5.39
CA THR A 378 -13.90 4.85 4.33
C THR A 378 -15.20 4.56 3.60
N LEU A 379 -15.18 4.70 2.26
CA LEU A 379 -16.26 4.25 1.39
C LEU A 379 -15.89 2.88 0.80
N VAL A 380 -16.69 1.87 1.11
CA VAL A 380 -16.46 0.47 0.71
C VAL A 380 -17.47 0.09 -0.36
N SER A 381 -17.02 -0.02 -1.60
CA SER A 381 -17.74 -0.65 -2.73
C SER A 381 -17.20 -2.03 -3.09
N GLY A 382 -16.04 -2.41 -2.54
CA GLY A 382 -15.42 -3.73 -2.63
C GLY A 382 -15.51 -4.49 -1.31
N TRP A 383 -14.35 -4.89 -0.79
CA TRP A 383 -14.25 -5.66 0.44
C TRP A 383 -13.32 -5.01 1.46
N LEU A 384 -13.72 -4.99 2.72
CA LEU A 384 -12.94 -4.46 3.84
C LEU A 384 -12.98 -5.43 5.03
N MET A 385 -11.83 -5.71 5.64
CA MET A 385 -11.75 -6.45 6.90
C MET A 385 -10.90 -5.74 7.94
N PHE A 386 -11.45 -5.61 9.14
CA PHE A 386 -10.76 -5.26 10.38
C PHE A 386 -10.58 -6.52 11.22
N THR A 387 -9.38 -6.70 11.78
CA THR A 387 -9.06 -7.82 12.67
C THR A 387 -8.04 -7.42 13.73
N ASN A 388 -7.98 -8.12 14.86
CA ASN A 388 -6.95 -7.95 15.90
C ASN A 388 -6.88 -6.52 16.46
N GLY A 389 -7.96 -6.06 17.08
CA GLY A 389 -7.98 -4.81 17.83
C GLY A 389 -7.94 -3.53 16.99
N CYS A 390 -8.41 -3.56 15.75
CA CYS A 390 -8.43 -2.39 14.88
C CYS A 390 -9.60 -1.44 15.17
N ALA A 391 -9.45 -0.19 14.73
CA ALA A 391 -10.46 0.85 14.88
C ALA A 391 -11.02 1.30 13.52
N GLY A 392 -12.35 1.48 13.44
CA GLY A 392 -13.04 2.03 12.28
C GLY A 392 -13.94 3.22 12.65
N THR A 393 -13.88 4.33 11.90
CA THR A 393 -14.79 5.47 12.10
C THR A 393 -15.32 6.00 10.78
N ASN A 394 -16.62 6.31 10.70
CA ASN A 394 -17.28 6.82 9.49
C ASN A 394 -17.10 5.84 8.31
N ILE A 395 -17.66 4.62 8.46
CA ILE A 395 -17.57 3.56 7.46
C ILE A 395 -18.87 3.51 6.66
N SER A 396 -18.80 3.71 5.35
CA SER A 396 -19.93 3.61 4.44
C SER A 396 -19.82 2.34 3.60
N VAL A 397 -20.71 1.39 3.77
CA VAL A 397 -20.76 0.14 3.01
C VAL A 397 -21.79 0.28 1.90
N ALA A 398 -21.33 0.28 0.66
CA ALA A 398 -22.17 0.44 -0.53
C ALA A 398 -22.84 -0.89 -0.95
N SER A 399 -23.66 -0.82 -1.99
CA SER A 399 -24.37 -1.99 -2.52
C SER A 399 -23.41 -3.06 -3.05
N ASN A 400 -23.64 -4.32 -2.68
CA ASN A 400 -22.80 -5.49 -2.98
C ASN A 400 -21.38 -5.43 -2.38
N ALA A 401 -21.16 -4.54 -1.41
CA ALA A 401 -19.92 -4.46 -0.67
C ALA A 401 -20.04 -5.17 0.68
N TRP A 402 -18.91 -5.58 1.23
CA TRP A 402 -18.86 -6.19 2.55
C TRP A 402 -17.78 -5.55 3.42
N CYS A 403 -18.15 -5.29 4.67
CA CYS A 403 -17.24 -4.90 5.73
C CYS A 403 -17.31 -5.93 6.88
N TYR A 404 -16.15 -6.45 7.27
CA TYR A 404 -16.00 -7.40 8.37
C TYR A 404 -15.19 -6.77 9.50
N MET A 405 -15.62 -6.95 10.74
CA MET A 405 -14.89 -6.54 11.94
C MET A 405 -14.83 -7.73 12.89
N ARG A 406 -13.62 -8.16 13.25
CA ARG A 406 -13.41 -9.38 14.07
C ARG A 406 -12.33 -9.22 15.12
N TYR A 407 -12.39 -10.02 16.17
CA TYR A 407 -11.33 -10.15 17.19
C TYR A 407 -11.00 -8.82 17.88
N GLY A 408 -11.97 -8.31 18.66
CA GLY A 408 -11.76 -7.15 19.52
C GLY A 408 -11.67 -5.80 18.78
N CYS A 409 -12.21 -5.70 17.57
CA CYS A 409 -12.22 -4.42 16.85
C CYS A 409 -13.29 -3.48 17.40
N SER A 410 -13.04 -2.18 17.33
CA SER A 410 -13.96 -1.15 17.78
C SER A 410 -14.27 -0.12 16.70
N GLY A 411 -15.41 0.56 16.81
CA GLY A 411 -15.68 1.65 15.89
C GLY A 411 -16.96 2.42 16.16
N ARG A 412 -17.18 3.43 15.33
CA ARG A 412 -18.39 4.25 15.38
C ARG A 412 -18.77 4.78 14.01
N ASN A 413 -20.06 5.06 13.86
CA ASN A 413 -20.67 5.65 12.67
C ASN A 413 -20.48 4.75 11.43
N ALA A 414 -21.40 3.81 11.27
CA ALA A 414 -21.49 2.98 10.08
C ALA A 414 -22.81 3.24 9.35
N VAL A 415 -22.75 3.33 8.02
CA VAL A 415 -23.92 3.38 7.15
C VAL A 415 -23.84 2.22 6.17
N VAL A 416 -24.85 1.35 6.18
CA VAL A 416 -24.94 0.17 5.32
C VAL A 416 -26.06 0.39 4.30
N SER A 417 -25.69 0.50 3.04
CA SER A 417 -26.62 0.70 1.92
C SER A 417 -27.30 -0.59 1.50
N GLY A 418 -28.37 -0.49 0.71
CA GLY A 418 -29.08 -1.64 0.15
C GLY A 418 -28.18 -2.60 -0.62
N GLY A 419 -28.23 -3.90 -0.27
CA GLY A 419 -27.37 -4.95 -0.80
C GLY A 419 -25.94 -4.97 -0.23
N GLY A 420 -25.59 -4.05 0.68
CA GLY A 420 -24.34 -4.08 1.43
C GLY A 420 -24.46 -4.92 2.70
N GLY A 421 -23.34 -5.49 3.16
CA GLY A 421 -23.26 -6.30 4.38
C GLY A 421 -22.24 -5.78 5.38
N PHE A 422 -22.63 -5.69 6.65
CA PHE A 422 -21.74 -5.35 7.75
C PHE A 422 -21.76 -6.44 8.81
N ASN A 423 -20.60 -7.05 9.05
CA ASN A 423 -20.43 -8.21 9.95
C ASN A 423 -19.49 -7.86 11.09
N LEU A 424 -19.97 -8.00 12.31
CA LEU A 424 -19.24 -7.87 13.57
C LEU A 424 -19.15 -9.26 14.19
N SER A 425 -17.95 -9.70 14.56
CA SER A 425 -17.79 -10.96 15.29
C SER A 425 -16.68 -10.96 16.32
N SER A 426 -16.75 -11.87 17.29
CA SER A 426 -15.63 -12.20 18.19
C SER A 426 -15.16 -10.99 19.02
N GLY A 427 -16.04 -10.45 19.85
CA GLY A 427 -15.67 -9.42 20.83
C GLY A 427 -15.60 -7.99 20.28
N CYS A 428 -16.28 -7.66 19.18
CA CYS A 428 -16.24 -6.33 18.60
C CYS A 428 -17.26 -5.39 19.24
N GLU A 429 -16.93 -4.10 19.28
CA GLU A 429 -17.79 -3.03 19.82
C GLU A 429 -18.07 -1.97 18.74
N PHE A 430 -19.33 -1.63 18.49
CA PHE A 430 -19.65 -0.62 17.48
C PHE A 430 -20.83 0.28 17.85
N GLU A 431 -20.63 1.59 17.74
CA GLU A 431 -21.63 2.61 18.02
C GLU A 431 -22.19 3.24 16.74
N ASN A 432 -23.47 3.61 16.73
CA ASN A 432 -24.12 4.38 15.66
C ASN A 432 -24.11 3.62 14.31
N VAL A 433 -24.94 2.60 14.19
CA VAL A 433 -25.07 1.79 12.97
C VAL A 433 -26.41 2.08 12.30
N THR A 434 -26.39 2.64 11.09
CA THR A 434 -27.58 2.81 10.26
C THR A 434 -27.58 1.78 9.13
N VAL A 435 -28.62 0.97 9.06
CA VAL A 435 -28.84 -0.04 8.01
C VAL A 435 -30.03 0.42 7.17
N SER A 436 -29.73 0.84 5.95
CA SER A 436 -30.73 1.31 4.98
C SER A 436 -31.49 0.15 4.35
N THR A 437 -32.57 0.46 3.63
CA THR A 437 -33.40 -0.50 2.90
C THR A 437 -32.59 -1.48 2.07
N GLY A 438 -32.82 -2.78 2.28
CA GLY A 438 -32.13 -3.88 1.61
C GLY A 438 -30.73 -4.18 2.14
N GLY A 439 -30.24 -3.45 3.16
CA GLY A 439 -28.96 -3.71 3.82
C GLY A 439 -29.00 -4.92 4.75
N ARG A 440 -27.82 -5.34 5.19
CA ARG A 440 -27.66 -6.46 6.13
C ARG A 440 -26.67 -6.14 7.24
N LEU A 441 -27.10 -6.34 8.49
CA LEU A 441 -26.27 -6.28 9.68
C LEU A 441 -26.20 -7.66 10.35
N GLU A 442 -24.99 -8.09 10.65
CA GLU A 442 -24.67 -9.37 11.28
C GLU A 442 -23.79 -9.13 12.50
N VAL A 443 -24.26 -9.48 13.69
CA VAL A 443 -23.57 -9.32 14.97
C VAL A 443 -23.48 -10.68 15.64
N TYR A 444 -22.26 -11.19 15.82
CA TYR A 444 -22.01 -12.55 16.27
C TYR A 444 -20.97 -12.62 17.40
N SER A 445 -21.09 -13.63 18.26
CA SER A 445 -20.01 -14.06 19.16
C SER A 445 -19.44 -12.94 20.03
N MET A 446 -20.16 -12.58 21.10
CA MET A 446 -19.69 -11.65 22.14
C MET A 446 -19.47 -10.21 21.65
N CYS A 447 -20.22 -9.76 20.64
CA CYS A 447 -20.13 -8.39 20.17
C CYS A 447 -21.16 -7.48 20.84
N GLN A 448 -20.86 -6.19 20.90
CA GLN A 448 -21.74 -5.16 21.42
C GLN A 448 -22.03 -4.11 20.34
N VAL A 449 -23.30 -3.77 20.17
CA VAL A 449 -23.74 -2.71 19.26
C VAL A 449 -24.71 -1.77 19.95
N SER A 450 -24.60 -0.48 19.64
CA SER A 450 -25.45 0.56 20.21
C SER A 450 -25.90 1.57 19.15
N ASN A 451 -27.04 2.20 19.42
CA ASN A 451 -27.70 3.16 18.55
C ASN A 451 -27.88 2.64 17.12
N VAL A 452 -28.48 1.45 17.01
CA VAL A 452 -28.75 0.80 15.72
C VAL A 452 -30.07 1.30 15.14
N LYS A 453 -30.05 1.78 13.90
CA LYS A 453 -31.25 2.14 13.13
C LYS A 453 -31.40 1.20 11.94
N ALA A 454 -32.50 0.47 11.86
CA ALA A 454 -32.74 -0.58 10.86
C ALA A 454 -34.06 -0.33 10.11
N GLU A 455 -33.99 -0.11 8.80
CA GLU A 455 -35.14 0.21 7.93
C GLU A 455 -35.22 -0.75 6.73
N LEU A 456 -36.33 -1.47 6.56
CA LEU A 456 -36.57 -2.45 5.48
C LEU A 456 -35.34 -3.34 5.17
N CYS A 457 -34.69 -3.84 6.23
CA CYS A 457 -33.42 -4.56 6.16
C CYS A 457 -33.46 -5.88 6.96
N SER A 458 -32.34 -6.59 6.96
CA SER A 458 -32.15 -7.80 7.79
C SER A 458 -31.08 -7.56 8.85
N MET A 459 -31.40 -7.89 10.11
CA MET A 459 -30.51 -7.76 11.26
C MET A 459 -30.42 -9.08 12.02
N PHE A 460 -29.21 -9.55 12.28
CA PHE A 460 -28.96 -10.76 13.07
C PHE A 460 -28.07 -10.42 14.25
N ILE A 461 -28.51 -10.75 15.47
CA ILE A 461 -27.76 -10.56 16.72
C ILE A 461 -27.76 -11.90 17.44
N VAL A 462 -26.62 -12.60 17.44
CA VAL A 462 -26.58 -14.01 17.84
C VAL A 462 -25.33 -14.35 18.64
N ALA A 463 -25.47 -15.31 19.57
CA ALA A 463 -24.38 -15.91 20.34
C ALA A 463 -23.69 -14.89 21.27
N TYR A 464 -24.34 -14.63 22.42
CA TYR A 464 -23.80 -13.80 23.51
C TYR A 464 -23.53 -12.34 23.12
N CYS A 465 -24.32 -11.78 22.21
CA CYS A 465 -24.18 -10.38 21.79
C CYS A 465 -25.13 -9.45 22.54
N ASP A 466 -24.73 -8.19 22.67
CA ASP A 466 -25.51 -7.15 23.31
C ASP A 466 -25.97 -6.08 22.30
N LEU A 467 -27.28 -5.86 22.23
CA LEU A 467 -27.88 -4.70 21.58
C LEU A 467 -28.25 -3.66 22.65
N ILE A 468 -27.44 -2.64 22.85
CA ILE A 468 -27.63 -1.66 23.95
C ILE A 468 -28.76 -0.66 23.65
N SER A 469 -28.97 -0.36 22.37
CA SER A 469 -30.09 0.46 21.91
C SER A 469 -30.32 0.29 20.42
N GLY A 470 -31.59 0.26 20.00
CA GLY A 470 -31.91 0.23 18.59
C GLY A 470 -33.37 0.44 18.24
N ILE A 471 -33.60 0.92 17.02
CA ILE A 471 -34.91 1.11 16.41
C ILE A 471 -34.99 0.20 15.18
N VAL A 472 -35.96 -0.72 15.20
CA VAL A 472 -36.29 -1.59 14.07
C VAL A 472 -37.62 -1.13 13.51
N GLY A 473 -37.59 -0.53 12.32
CA GLY A 473 -38.74 0.11 11.69
C GLY A 473 -38.91 -0.28 10.22
N SER A 474 -39.87 0.36 9.56
CA SER A 474 -40.13 0.26 8.12
C SER A 474 -40.10 -1.19 7.58
N SER A 475 -40.84 -2.11 8.20
CA SER A 475 -40.89 -3.54 7.82
C SER A 475 -39.54 -4.28 7.86
N ALA A 476 -38.54 -3.77 8.58
CA ALA A 476 -37.29 -4.49 8.83
C ALA A 476 -37.52 -5.78 9.64
N ARG A 477 -36.61 -6.73 9.49
CA ARG A 477 -36.62 -8.00 10.21
C ARG A 477 -35.37 -8.16 11.05
N ALA A 478 -35.56 -8.45 12.34
CA ALA A 478 -34.48 -8.70 13.26
C ALA A 478 -34.62 -10.07 13.93
N TRP A 479 -33.49 -10.76 14.09
CA TRP A 479 -33.39 -12.01 14.84
C TRP A 479 -32.37 -11.85 15.96
N ILE A 480 -32.82 -12.03 17.19
CA ILE A 480 -32.00 -11.96 18.40
C ILE A 480 -32.03 -13.36 19.03
N SER A 481 -30.89 -14.06 19.11
CA SER A 481 -30.91 -15.43 19.62
C SER A 481 -29.63 -15.92 20.27
N ASN A 482 -29.72 -17.05 20.99
CA ASN A 482 -28.60 -17.71 21.66
C ASN A 482 -27.91 -16.80 22.69
N TYR A 483 -28.57 -16.61 23.83
CA TYR A 483 -27.99 -15.92 25.00
C TYR A 483 -27.60 -14.45 24.76
N CYS A 484 -28.33 -13.75 23.87
CA CYS A 484 -28.11 -12.32 23.64
C CYS A 484 -28.90 -11.44 24.61
N SER A 485 -28.49 -10.17 24.72
CA SER A 485 -29.25 -9.13 25.42
C SER A 485 -29.72 -8.05 24.45
N ALA A 486 -30.88 -7.45 24.74
CA ALA A 486 -31.35 -6.26 24.03
C ALA A 486 -31.98 -5.25 24.99
N GLU A 487 -31.42 -4.05 25.04
CA GLU A 487 -31.86 -2.94 25.87
C GLU A 487 -32.39 -1.82 24.99
N ASN A 488 -33.39 -1.07 25.49
CA ASN A 488 -33.93 0.13 24.83
C ASN A 488 -34.31 -0.14 23.35
N LEU A 489 -35.00 -1.26 23.12
CA LEU A 489 -35.41 -1.71 21.80
C LEU A 489 -36.78 -1.12 21.43
N THR A 490 -36.84 -0.41 20.30
CA THR A 490 -38.10 0.05 19.71
C THR A 490 -38.42 -0.73 18.44
N VAL A 491 -39.60 -1.33 18.37
CA VAL A 491 -40.12 -2.04 17.19
C VAL A 491 -41.33 -1.27 16.66
N THR A 492 -41.28 -0.84 15.41
CA THR A 492 -42.29 0.07 14.84
C THR A 492 -42.56 -0.20 13.36
N GLU A 493 -43.55 0.47 12.78
CA GLU A 493 -43.79 0.54 11.33
C GLU A 493 -43.80 -0.84 10.63
N ASN A 494 -44.60 -1.78 11.13
CA ASN A 494 -44.70 -3.17 10.63
C ASN A 494 -43.39 -3.98 10.68
N ALA A 495 -42.39 -3.56 11.46
CA ALA A 495 -41.19 -4.34 11.68
C ALA A 495 -41.48 -5.63 12.45
N LEU A 496 -40.66 -6.65 12.23
CA LEU A 496 -40.73 -7.93 12.94
C LEU A 496 -39.42 -8.19 13.67
N VAL A 497 -39.49 -8.36 14.99
CA VAL A 497 -38.37 -8.82 15.81
C VAL A 497 -38.69 -10.19 16.39
N SER A 498 -37.83 -11.17 16.14
CA SER A 498 -37.90 -12.49 16.73
C SER A 498 -36.76 -12.67 17.72
N VAL A 499 -37.11 -13.02 18.95
CA VAL A 499 -36.20 -13.25 20.07
C VAL A 499 -36.37 -14.70 20.53
N ASN A 500 -35.29 -15.47 20.56
CA ASN A 500 -35.34 -16.87 21.00
C ASN A 500 -34.09 -17.31 21.77
N GLN A 501 -34.16 -18.47 22.41
CA GLN A 501 -33.01 -19.21 22.96
C GLN A 501 -32.29 -18.42 24.08
N SER A 502 -32.97 -18.25 25.20
CA SER A 502 -32.39 -17.73 26.45
C SER A 502 -31.83 -16.31 26.37
N CYS A 503 -32.47 -15.44 25.58
CA CYS A 503 -32.15 -14.01 25.53
C CYS A 503 -32.88 -13.19 26.59
N ALA A 504 -32.30 -12.06 27.00
CA ALA A 504 -32.88 -11.13 27.95
C ALA A 504 -33.15 -9.76 27.29
N LEU A 505 -34.32 -9.19 27.55
CA LEU A 505 -34.70 -7.88 27.04
C LEU A 505 -35.06 -6.92 28.16
N THR A 506 -34.70 -5.65 28.01
CA THR A 506 -35.07 -4.58 28.95
C THR A 506 -35.54 -3.34 28.18
N ASN A 507 -36.57 -2.67 28.72
CA ASN A 507 -37.13 -1.44 28.15
C ASN A 507 -37.51 -1.59 26.67
N VAL A 508 -38.47 -2.47 26.37
CA VAL A 508 -38.92 -2.75 25.00
C VAL A 508 -40.20 -1.99 24.70
N SER A 509 -40.21 -1.27 23.59
CA SER A 509 -41.40 -0.62 23.05
C SER A 509 -41.80 -1.22 21.71
N VAL A 510 -43.06 -1.58 21.53
CA VAL A 510 -43.64 -2.10 20.29
C VAL A 510 -44.82 -1.22 19.90
N GLY A 511 -44.69 -0.46 18.81
CA GLY A 511 -45.68 0.52 18.33
C GLY A 511 -46.00 0.36 16.85
N SER A 512 -46.92 1.18 16.32
CA SER A 512 -47.24 1.32 14.89
C SER A 512 -47.27 0.00 14.08
N SER A 513 -48.08 -0.96 14.55
CA SER A 513 -48.21 -2.31 13.94
C SER A 513 -46.94 -3.16 13.89
N GLY A 514 -45.91 -2.83 14.68
CA GLY A 514 -44.74 -3.68 14.87
C GLY A 514 -45.07 -5.00 15.58
N SER A 515 -44.27 -6.04 15.32
CA SER A 515 -44.45 -7.37 15.88
C SER A 515 -43.20 -7.85 16.62
N LEU A 516 -43.38 -8.21 17.89
CA LEU A 516 -42.36 -8.84 18.72
C LEU A 516 -42.73 -10.29 19.03
N PHE A 517 -41.85 -11.23 18.68
CA PHE A 517 -41.99 -12.64 19.02
C PHE A 517 -40.92 -13.04 20.02
N VAL A 518 -41.29 -13.52 21.19
CA VAL A 518 -40.37 -13.91 22.28
C VAL A 518 -40.61 -15.37 22.65
N GLY A 519 -39.60 -16.22 22.47
CA GLY A 519 -39.72 -17.66 22.64
C GLY A 519 -38.54 -18.31 23.35
N GLN A 520 -38.73 -19.54 23.81
CA GLN A 520 -37.65 -20.44 24.24
C GLN A 520 -36.77 -19.89 25.38
N ASN A 521 -37.35 -19.80 26.58
CA ASN A 521 -36.68 -19.40 27.82
C ASN A 521 -36.13 -17.96 27.84
N CYS A 522 -36.79 -17.03 27.16
CA CYS A 522 -36.43 -15.61 27.16
C CYS A 522 -37.11 -14.82 28.30
N SER A 523 -36.51 -13.70 28.69
CA SER A 523 -37.08 -12.76 29.66
C SER A 523 -37.24 -11.35 29.09
N VAL A 524 -38.29 -10.64 29.49
CA VAL A 524 -38.54 -9.24 29.11
C VAL A 524 -38.90 -8.42 30.35
N LEU A 525 -38.10 -7.40 30.67
CA LEU A 525 -38.37 -6.47 31.77
C LEU A 525 -38.76 -5.09 31.20
N GLY A 526 -39.99 -4.66 31.45
CA GLY A 526 -40.53 -3.41 30.92
C GLY A 526 -40.92 -3.56 29.45
N LEU A 527 -42.09 -4.16 29.21
CA LEU A 527 -42.67 -4.32 27.87
C LEU A 527 -43.82 -3.35 27.67
N ASN A 528 -43.70 -2.44 26.71
CA ASN A 528 -44.75 -1.50 26.35
C ASN A 528 -45.21 -1.73 24.90
N VAL A 529 -46.42 -2.26 24.71
CA VAL A 529 -47.03 -2.51 23.39
C VAL A 529 -48.14 -1.49 23.20
N THR A 530 -48.10 -0.69 22.14
CA THR A 530 -49.04 0.42 21.88
C THR A 530 -49.37 0.53 20.39
N GLU A 531 -50.29 1.40 20.01
CA GLU A 531 -50.54 1.80 18.61
C GLU A 531 -50.71 0.62 17.63
N GLY A 532 -51.53 -0.37 18.01
CA GLY A 532 -51.75 -1.54 17.16
C GLY A 532 -50.59 -2.54 17.10
N GLY A 533 -49.56 -2.37 17.93
CA GLY A 533 -48.43 -3.30 18.05
C GLY A 533 -48.86 -4.67 18.57
N THR A 534 -48.08 -5.69 18.24
CA THR A 534 -48.36 -7.08 18.63
C THR A 534 -47.16 -7.71 19.34
N ALA A 535 -47.40 -8.39 20.46
CA ALA A 535 -46.39 -9.20 21.14
C ALA A 535 -46.87 -10.65 21.28
N TRP A 536 -46.02 -11.60 20.91
CA TRP A 536 -46.26 -13.04 21.10
C TRP A 536 -45.20 -13.60 22.04
N ILE A 537 -45.60 -14.07 23.22
CA ILE A 537 -44.70 -14.61 24.25
C ILE A 537 -45.00 -16.09 24.45
N TRP A 538 -44.00 -16.96 24.32
CA TRP A 538 -44.25 -18.40 24.36
C TRP A 538 -43.09 -19.27 24.86
N SER A 539 -43.38 -20.52 25.21
CA SER A 539 -42.38 -21.55 25.55
C SER A 539 -41.41 -21.14 26.66
N SER A 540 -41.95 -21.11 27.89
CA SER A 540 -41.16 -20.89 29.12
C SER A 540 -40.52 -19.51 29.23
N CYS A 541 -41.16 -18.49 28.64
CA CYS A 541 -40.69 -17.10 28.72
C CYS A 541 -41.34 -16.33 29.87
N GLU A 542 -40.67 -15.29 30.32
CA GLU A 542 -41.12 -14.43 31.42
C GLU A 542 -41.20 -12.98 30.95
N ALA A 543 -42.22 -12.23 31.37
CA ALA A 543 -42.27 -10.79 31.18
C ALA A 543 -42.83 -10.07 32.41
N ALA A 544 -42.18 -8.97 32.80
CA ALA A 544 -42.58 -8.15 33.95
C ALA A 544 -42.75 -6.69 33.56
N ASN A 545 -43.65 -5.99 34.25
CA ASN A 545 -44.02 -4.60 33.98
C ASN A 545 -44.52 -4.45 32.54
N VAL A 546 -45.63 -5.13 32.24
CA VAL A 546 -46.22 -5.20 30.89
C VAL A 546 -47.34 -4.16 30.76
N THR A 547 -47.22 -3.27 29.78
CA THR A 547 -48.25 -2.28 29.44
C THR A 547 -48.76 -2.53 28.03
N LEU A 548 -50.07 -2.69 27.87
CA LEU A 548 -50.75 -2.81 26.58
C LEU A 548 -51.64 -1.58 26.38
N GLY A 549 -51.27 -0.72 25.44
CA GLY A 549 -51.99 0.49 25.05
C GLY A 549 -53.09 0.25 24.01
N ASN A 550 -53.61 1.34 23.46
CA ASN A 550 -54.72 1.29 22.48
C ASN A 550 -54.38 0.43 21.25
N GLY A 551 -55.26 -0.53 20.94
CA GLY A 551 -55.16 -1.47 19.83
C GLY A 551 -54.05 -2.52 19.98
N ALA A 552 -53.33 -2.54 21.10
CA ALA A 552 -52.26 -3.51 21.31
C ALA A 552 -52.80 -4.94 21.49
N LEU A 553 -52.08 -5.92 20.95
CA LEU A 553 -52.38 -7.34 21.14
C LEU A 553 -51.20 -8.05 21.80
N LEU A 554 -51.46 -8.73 22.92
CA LEU A 554 -50.52 -9.70 23.48
C LEU A 554 -51.12 -11.10 23.44
N ALA A 555 -50.42 -12.02 22.79
CA ALA A 555 -50.75 -13.44 22.79
C ALA A 555 -49.70 -14.21 23.61
N GLY A 556 -50.17 -14.99 24.59
CA GLY A 556 -49.34 -15.82 25.45
C GLY A 556 -49.67 -17.30 25.29
N SER A 557 -48.63 -18.15 25.27
CA SER A 557 -48.83 -19.60 25.19
C SER A 557 -47.68 -20.42 25.79
N THR A 558 -48.01 -21.49 26.53
CA THR A 558 -47.09 -22.58 26.91
C THR A 558 -46.03 -22.15 27.93
N PHE A 559 -46.32 -22.37 29.21
CA PHE A 559 -45.41 -22.18 30.36
C PHE A 559 -44.89 -20.75 30.58
N ILE A 560 -45.64 -19.71 30.24
CA ILE A 560 -45.16 -18.33 30.43
C ILE A 560 -45.54 -17.76 31.80
N ASN A 561 -44.73 -16.80 32.29
CA ASN A 561 -45.03 -16.00 33.49
C ASN A 561 -45.12 -14.50 33.11
N LEU A 562 -46.23 -13.85 33.45
CA LEU A 562 -46.44 -12.42 33.22
C LEU A 562 -46.72 -11.72 34.56
N GLU A 563 -46.01 -10.62 34.85
CA GLU A 563 -46.14 -9.88 36.10
C GLU A 563 -46.41 -8.40 35.86
N ASN A 564 -47.27 -7.79 36.70
CA ASN A 564 -47.63 -6.38 36.66
C ASN A 564 -48.14 -5.95 35.28
N VAL A 565 -49.30 -6.49 34.90
CA VAL A 565 -49.87 -6.32 33.56
C VAL A 565 -50.98 -5.28 33.57
N GLN A 566 -50.88 -4.27 32.70
CA GLN A 566 -51.84 -3.17 32.57
C GLN A 566 -52.40 -3.13 31.15
N LEU A 567 -53.72 -3.27 31.00
CA LEU A 567 -54.42 -3.19 29.72
C LEU A 567 -55.22 -1.89 29.66
N ALA A 568 -54.86 -0.99 28.74
CA ALA A 568 -55.61 0.23 28.46
C ALA A 568 -56.80 -0.02 27.50
N GLU A 569 -57.63 1.00 27.29
CA GLU A 569 -58.77 0.95 26.37
C GLU A 569 -58.36 0.42 24.97
N GLY A 570 -59.10 -0.57 24.46
CA GLY A 570 -58.83 -1.20 23.17
C GLY A 570 -57.70 -2.23 23.15
N ALA A 571 -57.00 -2.46 24.27
CA ALA A 571 -55.98 -3.51 24.37
C ALA A 571 -56.61 -4.90 24.49
N VAL A 572 -55.94 -5.89 23.89
CA VAL A 572 -56.36 -7.30 23.92
C VAL A 572 -55.23 -8.19 24.43
N MET A 573 -55.50 -8.99 25.46
CA MET A 573 -54.61 -10.04 25.94
C MET A 573 -55.27 -11.41 25.82
N ILE A 574 -54.57 -12.37 25.22
CA ILE A 574 -55.07 -13.73 24.98
C ILE A 574 -54.08 -14.76 25.53
N LEU A 575 -54.50 -15.49 26.57
CA LEU A 575 -53.78 -16.63 27.12
C LEU A 575 -54.57 -17.92 26.84
N HIS A 576 -54.12 -18.69 25.86
CA HIS A 576 -54.94 -19.74 25.22
C HIS A 576 -54.24 -21.10 25.02
N SER A 577 -53.07 -21.30 25.62
CA SER A 577 -52.41 -22.61 25.78
C SER A 577 -52.40 -22.98 27.27
N SER A 578 -51.68 -24.03 27.71
CA SER A 578 -51.67 -24.45 29.11
C SER A 578 -50.51 -23.89 29.94
N GLN A 579 -50.75 -23.79 31.25
CA GLN A 579 -49.75 -23.50 32.29
C GLN A 579 -49.08 -22.12 32.18
N CYS A 580 -49.80 -21.12 31.66
CA CYS A 580 -49.41 -19.72 31.75
C CYS A 580 -49.91 -19.13 33.08
N HIS A 581 -49.06 -18.32 33.72
CA HIS A 581 -49.37 -17.58 34.95
C HIS A 581 -49.30 -16.09 34.67
N VAL A 582 -50.32 -15.34 35.12
CA VAL A 582 -50.33 -13.88 35.06
C VAL A 582 -50.72 -13.31 36.43
N THR A 583 -49.99 -12.29 36.90
CA THR A 583 -50.22 -11.69 38.22
C THR A 583 -50.37 -10.18 38.12
N SER A 584 -51.12 -9.59 39.05
CA SER A 584 -51.33 -8.13 39.16
C SER A 584 -51.85 -7.52 37.86
N VAL A 585 -53.03 -7.95 37.44
CA VAL A 585 -53.64 -7.57 36.15
C VAL A 585 -54.65 -6.45 36.34
N SER A 586 -54.52 -5.36 35.59
CA SER A 586 -55.56 -4.33 35.48
C SER A 586 -56.13 -4.30 34.06
N VAL A 587 -57.46 -4.36 33.95
CA VAL A 587 -58.22 -4.34 32.70
C VAL A 587 -59.08 -3.07 32.66
N ALA A 588 -58.66 -2.06 31.91
CA ALA A 588 -59.40 -0.80 31.77
C ALA A 588 -60.70 -0.96 30.97
N GLY A 589 -61.55 0.07 31.01
CA GLY A 589 -62.75 0.12 30.19
C GLY A 589 -62.45 -0.04 28.69
N GLY A 590 -63.17 -0.93 28.01
CA GLY A 590 -62.95 -1.24 26.59
C GLY A 590 -61.75 -2.15 26.30
N ALA A 591 -60.99 -2.59 27.32
CA ALA A 591 -59.96 -3.61 27.16
C ALA A 591 -60.55 -5.04 27.26
N SER A 592 -59.87 -6.03 26.68
CA SER A 592 -60.31 -7.43 26.70
C SER A 592 -59.19 -8.39 27.14
N PHE A 593 -59.46 -9.16 28.18
CA PHE A 593 -58.58 -10.23 28.66
C PHE A 593 -59.26 -11.60 28.54
N TYR A 594 -58.70 -12.47 27.71
CA TYR A 594 -59.15 -13.85 27.51
C TYR A 594 -58.18 -14.84 28.18
N LEU A 595 -58.66 -15.56 29.19
CA LEU A 595 -57.92 -16.56 29.95
C LEU A 595 -58.55 -17.94 29.75
N SER A 596 -57.83 -18.89 29.17
CA SER A 596 -58.37 -20.23 28.90
C SER A 596 -57.33 -21.34 29.06
N ARG A 597 -57.77 -22.62 28.98
CA ARG A 597 -56.94 -23.83 28.88
C ARG A 597 -56.00 -24.12 30.06
N ASN A 598 -56.51 -24.09 31.29
CA ASN A 598 -55.74 -24.33 32.51
C ASN A 598 -54.61 -23.29 32.75
N ASN A 599 -54.89 -22.05 32.40
CA ASN A 599 -54.05 -20.91 32.78
C ASN A 599 -54.52 -20.28 34.09
N TYR A 600 -53.62 -19.55 34.74
CA TYR A 600 -53.82 -18.98 36.06
C TYR A 600 -53.65 -17.46 36.02
N ALA A 601 -54.61 -16.73 36.58
CA ALA A 601 -54.51 -15.28 36.81
C ALA A 601 -54.69 -14.97 38.30
N THR A 602 -53.93 -14.03 38.85
CA THR A 602 -54.09 -13.56 40.24
C THR A 602 -54.12 -12.04 40.32
N SER A 603 -54.85 -11.51 41.31
CA SER A 603 -54.99 -10.06 41.55
C SER A 603 -55.48 -9.33 40.31
N VAL A 604 -56.65 -9.74 39.78
CA VAL A 604 -57.24 -9.18 38.56
C VAL A 604 -58.24 -8.08 38.93
N SER A 605 -58.03 -6.86 38.47
CA SER A 605 -59.01 -5.77 38.55
C SER A 605 -59.60 -5.46 37.18
N VAL A 606 -60.93 -5.36 37.10
CA VAL A 606 -61.65 -5.04 35.87
C VAL A 606 -62.48 -3.76 36.06
N GLU A 607 -62.17 -2.74 35.28
CA GLU A 607 -62.89 -1.45 35.31
C GLU A 607 -64.23 -1.52 34.55
N SER A 608 -65.03 -0.46 34.66
CA SER A 608 -66.32 -0.36 33.97
C SER A 608 -66.14 -0.49 32.46
N ASN A 609 -66.93 -1.34 31.81
CA ASN A 609 -66.83 -1.72 30.39
C ASN A 609 -65.58 -2.52 29.99
N GLY A 610 -64.74 -2.95 30.94
CA GLY A 610 -63.67 -3.92 30.67
C GLY A 610 -64.24 -5.34 30.52
N LEU A 611 -63.65 -6.16 29.64
CA LEU A 611 -64.02 -7.56 29.44
C LEU A 611 -62.96 -8.49 30.05
N PHE A 612 -63.39 -9.38 30.94
CA PHE A 612 -62.57 -10.50 31.41
C PHE A 612 -63.32 -11.82 31.18
N PHE A 613 -62.77 -12.66 30.31
CA PHE A 613 -63.35 -13.93 29.92
C PHE A 613 -62.49 -15.10 30.42
N VAL A 614 -63.09 -16.02 31.17
CA VAL A 614 -62.40 -17.19 31.75
C VAL A 614 -63.07 -18.48 31.29
N ALA A 615 -62.29 -19.41 30.72
CA ALA A 615 -62.84 -20.65 30.16
C ALA A 615 -61.91 -21.87 30.29
N SER A 616 -62.43 -23.05 29.96
CA SER A 616 -61.64 -24.26 29.67
C SER A 616 -60.61 -24.64 30.76
N GLY A 617 -61.04 -24.75 32.03
CA GLY A 617 -60.14 -25.16 33.12
C GLY A 617 -59.29 -24.04 33.72
N ALA A 618 -59.37 -22.81 33.20
CA ALA A 618 -58.60 -21.69 33.73
C ALA A 618 -59.12 -21.22 35.11
N SER A 619 -58.21 -20.68 35.91
CA SER A 619 -58.48 -20.20 37.26
C SER A 619 -58.05 -18.74 37.43
N ALA A 620 -58.93 -17.89 37.95
CA ALA A 620 -58.65 -16.50 38.30
C ALA A 620 -58.88 -16.27 39.80
N LEU A 621 -57.90 -15.72 40.51
CA LEU A 621 -57.92 -15.51 41.95
C LEU A 621 -57.84 -14.03 42.31
N ALA A 622 -58.43 -13.65 43.44
CA ALA A 622 -58.49 -12.27 43.93
C ALA A 622 -59.00 -11.28 42.86
N VAL A 623 -60.14 -11.62 42.24
CA VAL A 623 -60.76 -10.79 41.21
C VAL A 623 -61.58 -9.66 41.84
N THR A 624 -61.38 -8.41 41.38
CA THR A 624 -62.20 -7.24 41.71
C THR A 624 -62.81 -6.66 40.42
N SER A 625 -64.03 -6.13 40.53
CA SER A 625 -64.77 -5.61 39.39
C SER A 625 -65.51 -4.33 39.75
N ALA A 626 -65.37 -3.29 38.93
CA ALA A 626 -66.18 -2.08 39.04
C ALA A 626 -67.60 -2.32 38.49
N ALA A 627 -68.55 -1.45 38.86
CA ALA A 627 -69.89 -1.47 38.28
C ALA A 627 -69.83 -1.29 36.76
N GLY A 628 -70.45 -2.21 36.01
CA GLY A 628 -70.42 -2.22 34.54
C GLY A 628 -69.25 -2.99 33.92
N ALA A 629 -68.37 -3.61 34.70
CA ALA A 629 -67.40 -4.59 34.18
C ALA A 629 -68.11 -5.85 33.64
N VAL A 630 -67.57 -6.45 32.57
CA VAL A 630 -68.09 -7.68 31.98
C VAL A 630 -67.17 -8.83 32.32
N ILE A 631 -67.55 -9.63 33.33
CA ILE A 631 -66.88 -10.88 33.67
C ILE A 631 -67.72 -12.04 33.16
N SER A 632 -67.15 -12.85 32.26
CA SER A 632 -67.84 -13.96 31.61
C SER A 632 -67.07 -15.26 31.81
N THR A 633 -67.81 -16.35 32.06
CA THR A 633 -67.25 -17.68 32.31
C THR A 633 -67.89 -18.74 31.42
N GLU A 634 -67.09 -19.76 31.07
CA GLU A 634 -67.55 -20.98 30.41
C GLU A 634 -67.23 -22.24 31.24
N ASN A 635 -67.70 -23.40 30.77
CA ASN A 635 -67.62 -24.66 31.49
C ASN A 635 -66.16 -25.01 31.88
N GLY A 636 -65.96 -25.30 33.18
CA GLY A 636 -64.65 -25.60 33.76
C GLY A 636 -63.82 -24.39 34.22
N ALA A 637 -64.32 -23.15 34.10
CA ALA A 637 -63.66 -21.97 34.68
C ALA A 637 -63.84 -21.87 36.20
N TYR A 638 -62.82 -21.35 36.90
CA TYR A 638 -62.89 -21.02 38.33
C TYR A 638 -62.55 -19.55 38.56
N ILE A 639 -63.40 -18.81 39.27
CA ILE A 639 -63.16 -17.42 39.67
C ILE A 639 -63.32 -17.31 41.19
N GLN A 640 -62.30 -16.80 41.87
CA GLN A 640 -62.37 -16.36 43.26
C GLN A 640 -62.32 -14.84 43.31
N TYR A 641 -63.43 -14.22 43.71
CA TYR A 641 -63.49 -12.79 43.98
C TYR A 641 -62.69 -12.45 45.24
N ALA A 642 -62.10 -11.25 45.28
CA ALA A 642 -61.46 -10.75 46.50
C ALA A 642 -62.53 -10.54 47.58
N ASN A 643 -62.21 -10.89 48.83
CA ASN A 643 -63.09 -10.61 49.96
C ASN A 643 -63.15 -9.09 50.17
N ASN A 644 -64.22 -8.45 49.73
CA ASN A 644 -64.55 -7.11 50.20
C ASN A 644 -65.02 -7.25 51.65
N GLU A 645 -64.15 -6.99 52.61
CA GLU A 645 -64.62 -6.62 53.95
C GLU A 645 -65.27 -5.23 53.86
N GLY A 646 -66.58 -5.20 53.57
CA GLY A 646 -67.41 -4.01 53.69
C GLY A 646 -68.36 -3.76 52.53
N GLU A 647 -69.51 -4.45 52.53
CA GLU A 647 -70.87 -3.88 52.37
C GLU A 647 -71.92 -4.89 52.86
#